data_AF-A0AAU2XMY3-F1
#
_entry.id   AF-A0AAU2XMY3-F1
#
_cell.length_a   1.000
_cell.length_b   1.000
_cell.length_c   1.000
_cell.angle_alpha   90.00
_cell.angle_beta   90.00
_cell.angle_gamma   90.00
#
_symmetry.space_group_name_H-M   'P 1'
#
loop_
_entity.id
_entity.type
_entity.pdbx_description
1 polymer ?
#
loop_
_entity_poly.entity_id
_entity_poly.type
_entity_poly.pdbx_seq_one_letter_code
_entity_poly.pdbx_strand_id
1 'polypeptide(L)'
;MESVPRWTLDPVVGIATYEVPLPEGLSSTPSELATAHTRVLSALSGEPAGTAGPDDGALQVGLTDRTLRLRYRTDVLDAEAAARIAGYHLTALADPERTSLLSEEELRFQLDELAGPERELPDRRVHELFEQRVTLHPDTVAAVQDERQWTYRELNSRANRIGRALLARGLRREGVVAVVMERNLDWLASVLGVLKAGGVYLPIEPHFPTDRIATTLTRAGCELVLTEHGSAGNVGRAARTLFVDAAYAEDHADDDLGVSVPAGQLAYIYFTSGSTGEPKGAMCEHAGFLNHVLAKIGDLGIGAGRTVAQTAPQCFDISLWQLVSALLVGGRTLLVGQETILDVPRFVDTIVRGRVNVLQIVPSYLEVVLAELEQRPRELPDLRCVSVTGEAVKKELVQRWFDAEPGIRLVNAYGLTETSDDTNHEVMDRVPDEERVPLGPPIANVRVYVVDEDLVPVPLGAPGEIVFSGVCVGRGYVNDPERTKAAFGDDPYRPGERLYRSGDHGRWLPDGKLEFLGRRDSQVKIRGFRVEIGEIENALLRVPGVRDGAVVVVRGAQLVAFCTGAEPVGADEVRNKLAASLPSYMVPAVVHWRETLPLTANGKTDRKTLTALAEELDPDQTGVSGAPDTPTERRMAAAWAEVLGIPADRIGRLDHFFDRGGTSLSAVKLAIALDRAITLKDVTRLPVLADLAGLLDARH
;
A
#
# COMPACT_ATOMS: atom_id res chain seq x y z
N MET A 1 -53.69 -8.41 -14.35
CA MET A 1 -52.66 -7.79 -15.21
C MET A 1 -51.72 -7.12 -14.25
N GLU A 2 -50.60 -7.76 -13.92
CA GLU A 2 -49.54 -7.09 -13.17
C GLU A 2 -49.08 -5.90 -14.00
N SER A 3 -49.20 -4.70 -13.44
CA SER A 3 -48.64 -3.51 -14.04
C SER A 3 -47.13 -3.70 -14.14
N VAL A 4 -46.59 -3.66 -15.36
CA VAL A 4 -45.14 -3.75 -15.61
C VAL A 4 -44.50 -2.40 -15.28
N PRO A 5 -43.25 -2.35 -14.77
CA PRO A 5 -42.52 -1.09 -14.61
C PRO A 5 -42.55 -0.25 -15.90
N ARG A 6 -42.71 1.06 -15.77
CA ARG A 6 -42.78 1.99 -16.91
C ARG A 6 -41.67 3.01 -16.83
N TRP A 7 -41.07 3.27 -17.99
CA TRP A 7 -40.03 4.26 -18.15
C TRP A 7 -40.44 5.30 -19.20
N THR A 8 -40.35 6.57 -18.84
CA THR A 8 -40.65 7.68 -19.75
C THR A 8 -39.55 8.74 -19.68
N LEU A 9 -38.99 9.11 -20.83
CA LEU A 9 -38.00 10.19 -20.96
C LEU A 9 -38.64 11.44 -21.51
N ASP A 10 -38.38 12.58 -20.89
CA ASP A 10 -38.54 13.89 -21.50
C ASP A 10 -37.17 14.37 -22.02
N PRO A 11 -36.86 14.16 -23.31
CA PRO A 11 -35.54 14.45 -23.86
C PRO A 11 -35.25 15.95 -23.94
N VAL A 12 -36.26 16.81 -23.81
CA VAL A 12 -36.08 18.27 -23.88
C VAL A 12 -35.50 18.82 -22.58
N VAL A 13 -35.83 18.20 -21.45
CA VAL A 13 -35.40 18.65 -20.11
C VAL A 13 -34.36 17.74 -19.46
N GLY A 14 -34.01 16.61 -20.09
CA GLY A 14 -33.05 15.65 -19.53
C GLY A 14 -33.56 14.97 -18.26
N ILE A 15 -34.88 14.82 -18.14
CA ILE A 15 -35.54 14.21 -16.98
C ILE A 15 -36.25 12.93 -17.42
N ALA A 16 -35.95 11.84 -16.72
CA ALA A 16 -36.65 10.58 -16.86
C ALA A 16 -37.57 10.33 -15.66
N THR A 17 -38.62 9.56 -15.89
CA THR A 17 -39.51 9.05 -14.85
C THR A 17 -39.55 7.54 -14.92
N TYR A 18 -39.29 6.89 -13.78
CA TYR A 18 -39.44 5.46 -13.58
C TYR A 18 -40.59 5.21 -12.61
N GLU A 19 -41.56 4.40 -13.04
CA GLU A 19 -42.74 4.05 -12.26
C GLU A 19 -42.77 2.54 -12.01
N VAL A 20 -42.80 2.14 -10.74
CA VAL A 20 -42.89 0.75 -10.33
C VAL A 20 -44.09 0.56 -9.39
N PRO A 21 -44.97 -0.42 -9.63
CA PRO A 21 -46.09 -0.69 -8.73
C PRO A 21 -45.59 -1.25 -7.40
N LEU A 22 -46.32 -0.94 -6.33
CA LEU A 22 -46.09 -1.56 -5.02
C LEU A 22 -46.50 -3.04 -5.07
N PRO A 23 -45.69 -3.96 -4.50
CA PRO A 23 -46.05 -5.37 -4.33
C PRO A 23 -47.43 -5.56 -3.71
N GLU A 24 -48.10 -6.67 -4.04
CA GLU A 24 -49.39 -7.00 -3.45
C GLU A 24 -49.30 -7.03 -1.92
N GLY A 25 -50.28 -6.41 -1.25
CA GLY A 25 -50.29 -6.28 0.21
C GLY A 25 -49.47 -5.12 0.78
N LEU A 26 -48.53 -4.54 0.02
CA LEU A 26 -47.82 -3.35 0.45
C LEU A 26 -48.69 -2.10 0.25
N SER A 27 -48.86 -1.32 1.32
CA SER A 27 -49.46 0.02 1.30
C SER A 27 -48.61 0.93 2.15
N SER A 28 -48.35 2.16 1.69
CA SER A 28 -47.51 3.10 2.42
C SER A 28 -48.10 4.51 2.36
N THR A 29 -47.85 5.28 3.41
CA THR A 29 -48.21 6.69 3.54
C THR A 29 -47.07 7.58 3.02
N PRO A 30 -47.34 8.85 2.70
CA PRO A 30 -46.28 9.81 2.37
C PRO A 30 -45.23 9.97 3.47
N SER A 31 -45.61 9.78 4.74
CA SER A 31 -44.67 9.84 5.87
C SER A 31 -43.72 8.66 5.88
N GLU A 32 -44.23 7.44 5.67
CA GLU A 32 -43.39 6.23 5.58
C GLU A 32 -42.45 6.29 4.38
N LEU A 33 -42.92 6.82 3.24
CA LEU A 33 -42.07 7.07 2.08
C LEU A 33 -40.97 8.08 2.40
N ALA A 34 -41.26 9.16 3.12
CA ALA A 34 -40.25 10.14 3.52
C ALA A 34 -39.16 9.49 4.40
N THR A 35 -39.55 8.67 5.38
CA THR A 35 -38.61 7.91 6.21
C THR A 35 -37.76 6.95 5.39
N ALA A 36 -38.39 6.15 4.52
CA ALA A 36 -37.68 5.25 3.62
C ALA A 36 -36.72 6.00 2.69
N HIS A 37 -37.16 7.13 2.14
CA HIS A 37 -36.35 7.97 1.26
C HIS A 37 -35.11 8.54 1.97
N THR A 38 -35.27 9.07 3.19
CA THR A 38 -34.12 9.54 4.00
C THR A 38 -33.12 8.42 4.25
N ARG A 39 -33.61 7.20 4.52
CA ARG A 39 -32.77 6.03 4.74
C ARG A 39 -32.03 5.60 3.48
N VAL A 40 -32.70 5.56 2.33
CA VAL A 40 -32.07 5.23 1.04
C VAL A 40 -31.02 6.28 0.66
N LEU A 41 -31.31 7.57 0.83
CA LEU A 41 -30.34 8.64 0.55
C LEU A 41 -29.10 8.54 1.45
N SER A 42 -29.29 8.26 2.75
CA SER A 42 -28.20 8.03 3.69
C SER A 42 -27.31 6.85 3.27
N ALA A 43 -27.92 5.75 2.84
CA ALA A 43 -27.19 4.58 2.35
C ALA A 43 -26.43 4.86 1.04
N LEU A 44 -27.01 5.65 0.12
CA LEU A 44 -26.37 6.00 -1.15
C LEU A 44 -25.22 7.01 -0.99
N SER A 45 -25.32 7.92 -0.01
CA SER A 45 -24.28 8.93 0.25
C SER A 45 -23.16 8.43 1.18
N GLY A 46 -23.43 7.40 1.99
CA GLY A 46 -22.55 6.97 3.08
C GLY A 46 -22.51 7.95 4.26
N GLU A 47 -23.47 8.87 4.32
CA GLU A 47 -23.63 9.83 5.42
C GLU A 47 -24.78 9.43 6.36
N PRO A 48 -24.72 9.79 7.66
CA PRO A 48 -25.82 9.54 8.59
C PRO A 48 -27.16 10.13 8.14
N ALA A 49 -28.25 9.47 8.52
CA ALA A 49 -29.60 9.95 8.23
C ALA A 49 -29.81 11.38 8.77
N GLY A 50 -30.16 12.31 7.86
CA GLY A 50 -30.43 13.72 8.19
C GLY A 50 -29.24 14.67 8.02
N THR A 51 -28.05 14.20 7.64
CA THR A 51 -26.92 15.08 7.26
C THR A 51 -26.74 15.23 5.75
N ALA A 52 -27.35 14.34 4.96
CA ALA A 52 -27.37 14.44 3.51
C ALA A 52 -27.87 15.84 3.10
N GLY A 53 -27.07 16.53 2.27
CA GLY A 53 -27.41 17.86 1.77
C GLY A 53 -28.78 17.91 1.09
N PRO A 54 -29.37 19.11 0.91
CA PRO A 54 -30.65 19.24 0.23
C PRO A 54 -30.59 18.54 -1.14
N ASP A 55 -31.61 17.72 -1.43
CA ASP A 55 -31.80 17.07 -2.73
C ASP A 55 -31.65 18.13 -3.83
N ASP A 56 -30.58 18.06 -4.61
CA ASP A 56 -30.20 19.05 -5.63
C ASP A 56 -31.15 19.01 -6.86
N GLY A 57 -32.35 18.44 -6.67
CA GLY A 57 -33.37 18.14 -7.68
C GLY A 57 -32.99 16.98 -8.59
N ALA A 58 -31.94 16.22 -8.26
CA ALA A 58 -31.44 15.14 -9.09
C ALA A 58 -32.32 13.89 -9.03
N LEU A 59 -32.98 13.64 -7.89
CA LEU A 59 -33.87 12.49 -7.70
C LEU A 59 -35.06 12.85 -6.80
N GLN A 60 -36.23 12.95 -7.39
CA GLN A 60 -37.50 13.11 -6.67
C GLN A 60 -38.22 11.78 -6.56
N VAL A 61 -38.64 11.41 -5.36
CA VAL A 61 -39.38 10.17 -5.11
C VAL A 61 -40.77 10.50 -4.59
N GLY A 62 -41.79 9.86 -5.16
CA GLY A 62 -43.18 10.07 -4.78
C GLY A 62 -44.00 8.79 -4.85
N LEU A 63 -45.14 8.80 -4.15
CA LEU A 63 -46.15 7.75 -4.24
C LEU A 63 -47.38 8.31 -4.97
N THR A 64 -47.92 7.57 -5.94
CA THR A 64 -49.22 7.88 -6.55
C THR A 64 -50.05 6.60 -6.59
N ASP A 65 -51.19 6.59 -5.89
CA ASP A 65 -52.03 5.41 -5.67
C ASP A 65 -51.26 4.19 -5.10
N ARG A 66 -50.95 3.20 -5.95
CA ARG A 66 -50.15 2.00 -5.65
C ARG A 66 -48.85 1.95 -6.47
N THR A 67 -48.31 3.10 -6.83
CA THR A 67 -47.12 3.21 -7.69
C THR A 67 -46.09 4.11 -7.02
N LEU A 68 -44.86 3.60 -6.89
CA LEU A 68 -43.68 4.38 -6.56
C LEU A 68 -43.17 5.03 -7.86
N ARG A 69 -42.95 6.34 -7.81
CA ARG A 69 -42.47 7.15 -8.93
C ARG A 69 -41.15 7.79 -8.56
N LEU A 70 -40.12 7.56 -9.38
CA LEU A 70 -38.84 8.26 -9.34
C LEU A 70 -38.76 9.18 -10.54
N ARG A 71 -38.53 10.46 -10.31
CA ARG A 71 -38.26 11.46 -11.36
C ARG A 71 -36.83 11.94 -11.18
N TYR A 72 -35.99 11.77 -12.18
CA TYR A 72 -34.55 11.97 -12.03
C TYR A 72 -33.88 12.56 -13.27
N ARG A 73 -32.71 13.15 -13.05
CA ARG A 73 -31.87 13.75 -14.09
C ARG A 73 -31.00 12.69 -14.78
N THR A 74 -31.11 12.59 -16.10
CA THR A 74 -30.40 11.55 -16.88
C THR A 74 -28.90 11.81 -17.06
N ASP A 75 -28.44 13.03 -16.76
CA ASP A 75 -27.02 13.37 -16.70
C ASP A 75 -26.37 12.99 -15.36
N VAL A 76 -27.17 12.55 -14.37
CA VAL A 76 -26.71 12.11 -13.04
C VAL A 76 -26.94 10.62 -12.83
N LEU A 77 -28.12 10.11 -13.22
CA LEU A 77 -28.50 8.70 -13.03
C LEU A 77 -28.92 8.09 -14.37
N ASP A 78 -28.45 6.86 -14.62
CA ASP A 78 -28.98 6.05 -15.71
C ASP A 78 -30.26 5.30 -15.28
N ALA A 79 -30.91 4.63 -16.25
CA ALA A 79 -32.14 3.88 -16.01
C ALA A 79 -31.96 2.68 -15.07
N GLU A 80 -30.79 2.05 -15.07
CA GLU A 80 -30.50 0.87 -14.27
C GLU A 80 -30.30 1.25 -12.80
N ALA A 81 -29.56 2.33 -12.55
CA ALA A 81 -29.40 2.95 -11.24
C ALA A 81 -30.75 3.41 -10.68
N ALA A 82 -31.58 4.07 -11.49
CA ALA A 82 -32.92 4.46 -11.05
C ALA A 82 -33.79 3.25 -10.68
N ALA A 83 -33.73 2.17 -11.46
CA ALA A 83 -34.45 0.94 -11.14
C ALA A 83 -33.97 0.29 -9.83
N ARG A 84 -32.65 0.23 -9.60
CA ARG A 84 -32.05 -0.22 -8.32
C ARG A 84 -32.51 0.63 -7.15
N ILE A 85 -32.43 1.95 -7.28
CA ILE A 85 -32.85 2.89 -6.24
C ILE A 85 -34.33 2.70 -5.89
N ALA A 86 -35.20 2.48 -6.88
CA ALA A 86 -36.60 2.15 -6.63
C ALA A 86 -36.73 0.83 -5.84
N GLY A 87 -35.93 -0.18 -6.16
CA GLY A 87 -35.84 -1.43 -5.40
C GLY A 87 -35.47 -1.23 -3.92
N TYR A 88 -34.51 -0.34 -3.63
CA TYR A 88 -34.15 -0.01 -2.24
C TYR A 88 -35.30 0.65 -1.49
N HIS A 89 -36.05 1.56 -2.14
CA HIS A 89 -37.23 2.17 -1.55
C HIS A 89 -38.33 1.14 -1.30
N LEU A 90 -38.58 0.22 -2.23
CA LEU A 90 -39.55 -0.86 -2.04
C LEU A 90 -39.16 -1.77 -0.87
N THR A 91 -37.87 -2.09 -0.73
CA THR A 91 -37.35 -2.88 0.39
C THR A 91 -37.55 -2.16 1.73
N ALA A 92 -37.18 -0.88 1.79
CA ALA A 92 -37.36 -0.05 2.99
C ALA A 92 -38.84 0.14 3.38
N LEU A 93 -39.75 0.23 2.40
CA LEU A 93 -41.19 0.33 2.65
C LEU A 93 -41.79 -0.99 3.11
N ALA A 94 -41.32 -2.12 2.57
CA ALA A 94 -41.82 -3.44 2.91
C ALA A 94 -41.42 -3.90 4.32
N ASP A 95 -40.20 -3.53 4.74
CA ASP A 95 -39.70 -3.83 6.08
C ASP A 95 -38.85 -2.65 6.61
N PRO A 96 -39.47 -1.72 7.36
CA PRO A 96 -38.79 -0.55 7.91
C PRO A 96 -37.64 -0.90 8.87
N GLU A 97 -37.71 -2.05 9.54
CA GLU A 97 -36.76 -2.50 10.56
C GLU A 97 -35.60 -3.34 9.98
N ARG A 98 -35.75 -3.88 8.77
CA ARG A 98 -34.69 -4.64 8.08
C ARG A 98 -33.45 -3.78 7.91
N THR A 99 -32.25 -4.25 8.29
CA THR A 99 -31.00 -3.49 8.16
C THR A 99 -30.54 -3.28 6.71
N SER A 100 -30.58 -4.34 5.89
CA SER A 100 -30.13 -4.28 4.49
C SER A 100 -31.22 -3.78 3.54
N LEU A 101 -30.86 -2.82 2.68
CA LEU A 101 -31.73 -2.34 1.60
C LEU A 101 -31.69 -3.20 0.33
N LEU A 102 -30.76 -4.15 0.27
CA LEU A 102 -30.49 -4.94 -0.92
C LEU A 102 -31.56 -6.02 -1.10
N SER A 103 -31.91 -6.29 -2.35
CA SER A 103 -32.65 -7.50 -2.72
C SER A 103 -31.77 -8.73 -2.48
N GLU A 104 -32.38 -9.92 -2.38
CA GLU A 104 -31.62 -11.17 -2.30
C GLU A 104 -30.74 -11.41 -3.54
N GLU A 105 -31.20 -10.97 -4.70
CA GLU A 105 -30.46 -11.07 -5.95
C GLU A 105 -29.24 -10.17 -5.96
N GLU A 106 -29.37 -8.91 -5.54
CA GLU A 106 -28.24 -7.98 -5.46
C GLU A 106 -27.24 -8.40 -4.39
N LEU A 107 -27.72 -8.85 -3.23
CA LEU A 107 -26.84 -9.37 -2.18
C LEU A 107 -26.04 -10.57 -2.70
N ARG A 108 -26.69 -11.53 -3.36
CA ARG A 108 -25.98 -12.68 -3.96
C ARG A 108 -24.98 -12.23 -5.02
N PHE A 109 -25.34 -11.29 -5.88
CA PHE A 109 -24.43 -10.73 -6.88
C PHE A 109 -23.17 -10.13 -6.23
N GLN A 110 -23.33 -9.30 -5.19
CA GLN A 110 -22.20 -8.71 -4.49
C GLN A 110 -21.33 -9.73 -3.74
N LEU A 111 -21.93 -10.79 -3.19
CA LEU A 111 -21.20 -11.81 -2.42
C LEU A 111 -20.50 -12.86 -3.30
N ASP A 112 -21.09 -13.20 -4.44
CA ASP A 112 -20.69 -14.35 -5.26
C ASP A 112 -20.06 -13.92 -6.60
N GLU A 113 -20.65 -12.94 -7.29
CA GLU A 113 -20.23 -12.56 -8.65
C GLU A 113 -19.15 -11.47 -8.67
N LEU A 114 -19.09 -10.63 -7.63
CA LEU A 114 -17.98 -9.67 -7.44
C LEU A 114 -16.78 -10.27 -6.71
N ALA A 115 -16.89 -11.51 -6.21
CA ALA A 115 -15.77 -12.23 -5.63
C ALA A 115 -14.73 -12.62 -6.69
N GLY A 116 -13.48 -12.74 -6.27
CA GLY A 116 -12.44 -13.28 -7.12
C GLY A 116 -12.72 -14.73 -7.51
N PRO A 117 -12.30 -15.17 -8.70
CA PRO A 117 -12.63 -16.50 -9.20
C PRO A 117 -12.08 -17.60 -8.27
N GLU A 118 -12.87 -18.63 -8.01
CA GLU A 118 -12.42 -19.78 -7.24
C GLU A 118 -11.40 -20.59 -8.04
N ARG A 119 -10.25 -20.88 -7.42
CA ARG A 119 -9.17 -21.70 -7.98
C ARG A 119 -8.64 -22.64 -6.93
N GLU A 120 -8.61 -23.93 -7.25
CA GLU A 120 -8.00 -24.93 -6.38
C GLU A 120 -6.51 -24.63 -6.17
N LEU A 121 -6.10 -24.50 -4.91
CA LEU A 121 -4.70 -24.35 -4.55
C LEU A 121 -4.03 -25.73 -4.53
N PRO A 122 -2.82 -25.86 -5.07
CA PRO A 122 -2.09 -27.12 -4.96
C PRO A 122 -1.80 -27.42 -3.49
N ASP A 123 -1.85 -28.70 -3.09
CA ASP A 123 -1.41 -29.15 -1.77
C ASP A 123 0.13 -29.17 -1.69
N ARG A 124 0.71 -27.98 -1.87
CA ARG A 124 2.14 -27.68 -1.88
C ARG A 124 2.36 -26.28 -1.32
N ARG A 125 3.55 -25.98 -0.82
CA ARG A 125 3.95 -24.68 -0.30
C ARG A 125 4.93 -24.07 -1.30
N VAL A 126 5.16 -22.77 -1.20
CA VAL A 126 6.10 -22.04 -2.06
C VAL A 126 7.47 -22.73 -2.14
N HIS A 127 8.02 -23.18 -1.01
CA HIS A 127 9.32 -23.87 -1.01
C HIS A 127 9.27 -25.26 -1.69
N GLU A 128 8.17 -26.00 -1.57
CA GLU A 128 8.02 -27.30 -2.25
C GLU A 128 7.84 -27.14 -3.76
N LEU A 129 7.14 -26.09 -4.22
CA LEU A 129 7.04 -25.75 -5.64
C LEU A 129 8.42 -25.34 -6.21
N PHE A 130 9.23 -24.66 -5.41
CA PHE A 130 10.62 -24.38 -5.75
C PHE A 130 11.46 -25.67 -5.84
N GLU A 131 11.38 -26.59 -4.87
CA GLU A 131 12.08 -27.89 -4.89
C GLU A 131 11.72 -28.73 -6.12
N GLN A 132 10.45 -28.71 -6.55
CA GLN A 132 10.03 -29.34 -7.80
C GLN A 132 10.77 -28.75 -9.01
N ARG A 133 10.94 -27.42 -9.06
CA ARG A 133 11.72 -26.77 -10.13
C ARG A 133 13.20 -27.13 -10.06
N VAL A 134 13.77 -27.24 -8.86
CA VAL A 134 15.15 -27.69 -8.67
C VAL A 134 15.34 -29.10 -9.24
N THR A 135 14.40 -30.00 -9.01
CA THR A 135 14.45 -31.38 -9.55
C THR A 135 14.40 -31.40 -11.07
N LEU A 136 13.54 -30.57 -11.68
CA LEU A 136 13.32 -30.55 -13.13
C LEU A 136 14.43 -29.80 -13.90
N HIS A 137 14.95 -28.70 -13.33
CA HIS A 137 15.83 -27.76 -14.01
C HIS A 137 16.99 -27.27 -13.12
N PRO A 138 17.79 -28.19 -12.53
CA PRO A 138 18.73 -27.85 -11.47
C PRO A 138 19.82 -26.86 -11.90
N ASP A 139 20.27 -26.94 -13.17
CA ASP A 139 21.43 -26.18 -13.66
C ASP A 139 21.01 -24.86 -14.36
N THR A 140 19.73 -24.51 -14.30
CA THR A 140 19.22 -23.23 -14.82
C THR A 140 19.48 -22.13 -13.80
N VAL A 141 19.80 -20.91 -14.24
CA VAL A 141 20.00 -19.76 -13.34
C VAL A 141 18.68 -19.38 -12.66
N ALA A 142 18.68 -19.37 -11.33
CA ALA A 142 17.54 -19.04 -10.48
C ALA A 142 17.61 -17.59 -9.97
N ALA A 143 18.79 -17.12 -9.59
CA ALA A 143 18.96 -15.81 -8.98
C ALA A 143 20.24 -15.12 -9.47
N VAL A 144 20.17 -13.81 -9.63
CA VAL A 144 21.27 -12.97 -10.12
C VAL A 144 21.38 -11.72 -9.27
N GLN A 145 22.62 -11.34 -8.94
CA GLN A 145 22.96 -10.06 -8.33
C GLN A 145 24.32 -9.61 -8.87
N ASP A 146 24.35 -8.50 -9.60
CA ASP A 146 25.54 -8.05 -10.33
C ASP A 146 26.12 -9.19 -11.19
N GLU A 147 27.41 -9.48 -11.07
CA GLU A 147 28.11 -10.57 -11.78
C GLU A 147 27.93 -11.95 -11.11
N ARG A 148 27.27 -12.02 -9.95
CA ARG A 148 27.05 -13.28 -9.22
C ARG A 148 25.71 -13.87 -9.61
N GLN A 149 25.70 -15.18 -9.86
CA GLN A 149 24.49 -15.92 -10.15
C GLN A 149 24.51 -17.27 -9.44
N TRP A 150 23.33 -17.75 -9.06
CA TRP A 150 23.13 -19.12 -8.59
C TRP A 150 22.13 -19.84 -9.47
N THR A 151 22.46 -21.08 -9.78
CA THR A 151 21.52 -22.05 -10.34
C THR A 151 20.48 -22.46 -9.31
N TYR A 152 19.38 -23.09 -9.77
CA TYR A 152 18.37 -23.67 -8.87
C TYR A 152 19.00 -24.63 -7.86
N ARG A 153 19.94 -25.49 -8.30
CA ARG A 153 20.67 -26.43 -7.44
C ARG A 153 21.50 -25.71 -6.37
N GLU A 154 22.26 -24.69 -6.76
CA GLU A 154 23.14 -23.95 -5.87
C GLU A 154 22.37 -23.14 -4.83
N LEU A 155 21.24 -22.56 -5.23
CA LEU A 155 20.34 -21.86 -4.31
C LEU A 155 19.69 -22.85 -3.34
N ASN A 156 19.22 -24.01 -3.84
CA ASN A 156 18.58 -25.02 -3.01
C ASN A 156 19.52 -25.60 -1.95
N SER A 157 20.75 -25.95 -2.33
CA SER A 157 21.76 -26.47 -1.38
C SER A 157 22.04 -25.45 -0.26
N ARG A 158 22.18 -24.15 -0.59
CA ARG A 158 22.37 -23.09 0.41
C ARG A 158 21.17 -22.94 1.34
N ALA A 159 19.96 -22.92 0.79
CA ALA A 159 18.73 -22.88 1.58
C ALA A 159 18.59 -24.12 2.49
N ASN A 160 18.96 -25.30 2.00
CA ASN A 160 18.94 -26.55 2.78
C ASN A 160 19.94 -26.50 3.95
N ARG A 161 21.16 -26.01 3.74
CA ARG A 161 22.15 -25.83 4.82
C ARG A 161 21.67 -24.84 5.88
N ILE A 162 21.10 -23.70 5.46
CA ILE A 162 20.50 -22.73 6.39
C ILE A 162 19.38 -23.39 7.20
N GLY A 163 18.45 -24.07 6.54
CA GLY A 163 17.33 -24.75 7.21
C GLY A 163 17.81 -25.79 8.23
N ARG A 164 18.82 -26.60 7.89
CA ARG A 164 19.41 -27.59 8.80
C ARG A 164 20.13 -26.94 9.98
N ALA A 165 20.88 -25.86 9.75
CA ALA A 165 21.53 -25.10 10.81
C ALA A 165 20.51 -24.47 11.78
N LEU A 166 19.35 -24.04 11.29
CA LEU A 166 18.23 -23.54 12.11
C LEU A 166 17.61 -24.67 12.95
N LEU A 167 17.33 -25.84 12.34
CA LEU A 167 16.81 -27.01 13.05
C LEU A 167 17.78 -27.51 14.12
N ALA A 168 19.09 -27.55 13.84
CA ALA A 168 20.13 -27.91 14.80
C ALA A 168 20.17 -26.94 16.01
N ARG A 169 19.71 -25.70 15.83
CA ARG A 169 19.57 -24.69 16.88
C ARG A 169 18.23 -24.74 17.60
N GLY A 170 17.39 -25.72 17.29
CA GLY A 170 16.12 -25.97 17.98
C GLY A 170 14.96 -25.16 17.42
N LEU A 171 15.04 -24.70 16.16
CA LEU A 171 13.86 -24.18 15.47
C LEU A 171 12.75 -25.23 15.50
N ARG A 172 11.60 -24.84 16.03
CA ARG A 172 10.40 -25.68 16.06
C ARG A 172 9.43 -25.19 14.99
N ARG A 173 8.40 -25.99 14.74
CA ARG A 173 7.26 -25.58 13.92
C ARG A 173 6.67 -24.25 14.40
N GLU A 174 6.42 -23.34 13.46
CA GLU A 174 6.01 -21.95 13.73
C GLU A 174 6.96 -21.15 14.63
N GLY A 175 8.20 -21.61 14.82
CA GLY A 175 9.24 -20.82 15.46
C GLY A 175 9.61 -19.62 14.59
N VAL A 176 9.58 -18.42 15.16
CA VAL A 176 9.91 -17.18 14.44
C VAL A 176 11.42 -17.08 14.26
N VAL A 177 11.84 -16.82 13.03
CA VAL A 177 13.23 -16.53 12.67
C VAL A 177 13.28 -15.13 12.08
N ALA A 178 13.91 -14.22 12.81
CA ALA A 178 14.18 -12.88 12.28
C ALA A 178 15.34 -12.94 11.30
N VAL A 179 15.16 -12.39 10.10
CA VAL A 179 16.21 -12.27 9.09
C VAL A 179 16.58 -10.80 8.98
N VAL A 180 17.81 -10.47 9.36
CA VAL A 180 18.34 -9.10 9.43
C VAL A 180 19.54 -9.01 8.50
N MET A 181 19.30 -8.68 7.22
CA MET A 181 20.31 -8.75 6.16
C MET A 181 20.06 -7.71 5.08
N GLU A 182 21.13 -7.33 4.38
CA GLU A 182 21.01 -6.58 3.13
C GLU A 182 20.33 -7.40 2.04
N ARG A 183 19.83 -6.70 1.02
CA ARG A 183 19.26 -7.33 -0.17
C ARG A 183 20.37 -7.98 -0.99
N ASN A 184 20.52 -9.29 -0.84
CA ASN A 184 21.52 -10.08 -1.54
C ASN A 184 21.09 -11.54 -1.74
N LEU A 185 21.90 -12.32 -2.45
CA LEU A 185 21.61 -13.73 -2.72
C LEU A 185 21.48 -14.55 -1.43
N ASP A 186 22.24 -14.22 -0.38
CA ASP A 186 22.17 -14.90 0.91
C ASP A 186 20.85 -14.63 1.64
N TRP A 187 20.24 -13.45 1.48
CA TRP A 187 18.89 -13.17 1.94
C TRP A 187 17.86 -14.06 1.25
N LEU A 188 17.95 -14.26 -0.07
CA LEU A 188 17.09 -15.20 -0.80
C LEU A 188 17.20 -16.63 -0.27
N ALA A 189 18.43 -17.14 -0.08
CA ALA A 189 18.66 -18.46 0.49
C ALA A 189 18.12 -18.56 1.93
N SER A 190 18.26 -17.49 2.71
CA SER A 190 17.77 -17.40 4.09
C SER A 190 16.26 -17.51 4.19
N VAL A 191 15.53 -16.78 3.34
CA VAL A 191 14.06 -16.87 3.25
C VAL A 191 13.63 -18.30 2.93
N LEU A 192 14.21 -18.90 1.88
CA LEU A 192 13.88 -20.27 1.51
C LEU A 192 14.24 -21.28 2.61
N GLY A 193 15.38 -21.10 3.27
CA GLY A 193 15.83 -21.97 4.37
C GLY A 193 14.90 -21.94 5.58
N VAL A 194 14.39 -20.76 5.96
CA VAL A 194 13.39 -20.61 7.02
C VAL A 194 12.08 -21.32 6.65
N LEU A 195 11.57 -21.11 5.43
CA LEU A 195 10.34 -21.74 4.97
C LEU A 195 10.47 -23.27 4.88
N LYS A 196 11.59 -23.78 4.36
CA LYS A 196 11.92 -25.21 4.28
C LYS A 196 12.05 -25.88 5.65
N ALA A 197 12.51 -25.14 6.66
CA ALA A 197 12.60 -25.63 8.02
C ALA A 197 11.27 -25.56 8.79
N GLY A 198 10.20 -25.06 8.17
CA GLY A 198 8.90 -24.86 8.82
C GLY A 198 8.90 -23.75 9.87
N GLY A 199 9.84 -22.80 9.78
CA GLY A 199 9.88 -21.59 10.59
C GLY A 199 9.00 -20.48 10.00
N VAL A 200 8.81 -19.42 10.78
CA VAL A 200 8.10 -18.20 10.37
C VAL A 200 9.10 -17.11 10.05
N TYR A 201 9.07 -16.63 8.82
CA TYR A 201 9.95 -15.57 8.36
C TYR A 201 9.54 -14.21 8.94
N LEU A 202 10.47 -13.54 9.64
CA LEU A 202 10.30 -12.17 10.13
C LEU A 202 11.40 -11.27 9.53
N PRO A 203 11.12 -10.49 8.48
CA PRO A 203 12.10 -9.55 7.95
C PRO A 203 12.28 -8.34 8.85
N ILE A 204 13.53 -7.92 8.99
CA ILE A 204 13.88 -6.65 9.64
C ILE A 204 14.97 -5.97 8.81
N GLU A 205 14.78 -4.68 8.51
CA GLU A 205 15.81 -3.90 7.83
C GLU A 205 17.06 -3.78 8.72
N PRO A 206 18.25 -4.10 8.19
CA PRO A 206 19.49 -4.03 8.95
C PRO A 206 19.84 -2.59 9.37
N HIS A 207 19.32 -1.59 8.66
CA HIS A 207 19.53 -0.16 8.95
C HIS A 207 18.57 0.42 9.99
N PHE A 208 17.60 -0.36 10.50
CA PHE A 208 16.74 0.13 11.58
C PHE A 208 17.53 0.35 12.88
N PRO A 209 17.12 1.31 13.72
CA PRO A 209 17.76 1.52 15.01
C PRO A 209 17.74 0.25 15.87
N THR A 210 18.80 -0.01 16.62
CA THR A 210 18.93 -1.20 17.49
C THR A 210 17.73 -1.40 18.41
N ASP A 211 17.21 -0.33 19.01
CA ASP A 211 16.04 -0.39 19.90
C ASP A 211 14.76 -0.81 19.15
N ARG A 212 14.61 -0.39 17.89
CA ARG A 212 13.50 -0.79 17.02
C ARG A 212 13.58 -2.27 16.68
N ILE A 213 14.77 -2.77 16.36
CA ILE A 213 15.02 -4.19 16.12
C ILE A 213 14.69 -5.00 17.38
N ALA A 214 15.25 -4.61 18.53
CA ALA A 214 15.01 -5.31 19.81
C ALA A 214 13.53 -5.34 20.21
N THR A 215 12.81 -4.22 20.01
CA THR A 215 11.36 -4.14 20.26
C THR A 215 10.58 -5.09 19.34
N THR A 216 10.96 -5.13 18.06
CA THR A 216 10.33 -6.02 17.06
C THR A 216 10.54 -7.49 17.42
N LEU A 217 11.77 -7.88 17.77
CA LEU A 217 12.12 -9.23 18.20
C LEU A 217 11.31 -9.65 19.45
N THR A 218 11.25 -8.76 20.44
CA THR A 218 10.50 -9.00 21.69
C THR A 218 9.02 -9.20 21.42
N ARG A 219 8.40 -8.32 20.60
CA ARG A 219 6.97 -8.42 20.25
C ARG A 219 6.65 -9.68 19.47
N ALA A 220 7.54 -10.10 18.58
CA ALA A 220 7.36 -11.33 17.82
C ALA A 220 7.62 -12.60 18.65
N GLY A 221 8.14 -12.49 19.88
CA GLY A 221 8.63 -13.65 20.64
C GLY A 221 9.78 -14.37 19.92
N CYS A 222 10.61 -13.62 19.18
CA CYS A 222 11.64 -14.17 18.32
C CYS A 222 12.98 -14.33 19.07
N GLU A 223 13.45 -15.57 19.19
CA GLU A 223 14.72 -15.90 19.86
C GLU A 223 15.89 -16.18 18.90
N LEU A 224 15.59 -16.50 17.63
CA LEU A 224 16.57 -16.83 16.60
C LEU A 224 16.68 -15.70 15.57
N VAL A 225 17.91 -15.21 15.38
CA VAL A 225 18.22 -14.22 14.34
C VAL A 225 19.17 -14.84 13.33
N LEU A 226 18.85 -14.73 12.05
CA LEU A 226 19.70 -15.05 10.92
C LEU A 226 20.22 -13.76 10.29
N THR A 227 21.53 -13.62 10.16
CA THR A 227 22.16 -12.36 9.71
C THR A 227 23.48 -12.59 8.97
N GLU A 228 24.03 -11.51 8.44
CA GLU A 228 25.40 -11.43 7.92
C GLU A 228 26.25 -10.47 8.75
N HIS A 229 27.58 -10.60 8.64
CA HIS A 229 28.51 -9.80 9.44
C HIS A 229 28.30 -8.28 9.29
N GLY A 230 27.94 -7.82 8.08
CA GLY A 230 27.69 -6.40 7.82
C GLY A 230 26.47 -5.84 8.55
N SER A 231 25.47 -6.67 8.84
CA SER A 231 24.20 -6.27 9.46
C SER A 231 24.15 -6.53 10.98
N ALA A 232 25.10 -7.31 11.52
CA ALA A 232 25.08 -7.74 12.91
C ALA A 232 25.27 -6.61 13.93
N GLY A 233 25.79 -5.46 13.54
CA GLY A 233 26.04 -4.33 14.44
C GLY A 233 24.78 -3.79 15.14
N ASN A 234 23.63 -3.87 14.46
CA ASN A 234 22.34 -3.41 15.00
C ASN A 234 21.52 -4.54 15.65
N VAL A 235 21.98 -5.79 15.54
CA VAL A 235 21.37 -6.94 16.22
C VAL A 235 21.87 -6.95 17.66
N GLY A 236 21.00 -6.61 18.61
CA GLY A 236 21.34 -6.62 20.03
C GLY A 236 21.88 -7.98 20.51
N ARG A 237 22.80 -7.97 21.49
CA ARG A 237 23.48 -9.17 22.02
C ARG A 237 22.58 -10.26 22.63
N ALA A 238 21.30 -9.99 22.83
CA ALA A 238 20.37 -10.86 23.55
C ALA A 238 19.76 -11.99 22.70
N ALA A 239 19.81 -11.89 21.36
CA ALA A 239 19.23 -12.91 20.47
C ALA A 239 20.24 -13.99 20.08
N ARG A 240 19.79 -15.24 19.95
CA ARG A 240 20.63 -16.35 19.43
C ARG A 240 20.85 -16.14 17.94
N THR A 241 22.02 -15.60 17.62
CA THR A 241 22.37 -15.19 16.26
C THR A 241 23.07 -16.32 15.51
N LEU A 242 22.59 -16.62 14.30
CA LEU A 242 23.22 -17.48 13.31
C LEU A 242 23.72 -16.59 12.16
N PHE A 243 25.00 -16.68 11.86
CA PHE A 243 25.56 -16.07 10.65
C PHE A 243 25.39 -17.00 9.46
N VAL A 244 25.04 -16.45 8.30
CA VAL A 244 24.79 -17.25 7.09
C VAL A 244 26.03 -18.04 6.62
N ASP A 245 27.21 -17.45 6.71
CA ASP A 245 28.47 -18.13 6.38
C ASP A 245 28.76 -19.33 7.29
N ALA A 246 28.46 -19.19 8.59
CA ALA A 246 28.54 -20.28 9.55
C ALA A 246 27.55 -21.40 9.21
N ALA A 247 26.32 -21.06 8.80
CA ALA A 247 25.34 -22.04 8.37
C ALA A 247 25.81 -22.83 7.13
N TYR A 248 26.49 -22.18 6.19
CA TYR A 248 27.05 -22.84 5.00
C TYR A 248 28.24 -23.75 5.27
N ALA A 249 29.00 -23.46 6.33
CA ALA A 249 30.19 -24.20 6.72
C ALA A 249 29.90 -25.46 7.55
N GLU A 250 28.69 -25.60 8.10
CA GLU A 250 28.28 -26.80 8.81
C GLU A 250 28.15 -28.00 7.87
N ASP A 251 28.64 -29.16 8.32
CA ASP A 251 28.59 -30.41 7.55
C ASP A 251 27.17 -30.99 7.58
N HIS A 252 26.40 -30.63 6.56
CA HIS A 252 25.03 -31.05 6.36
C HIS A 252 24.83 -31.64 4.96
N ALA A 253 23.92 -32.61 4.86
CA ALA A 253 23.51 -33.13 3.56
C ALA A 253 22.75 -32.06 2.74
N ASP A 254 23.02 -32.04 1.43
CA ASP A 254 22.44 -31.06 0.48
C ASP A 254 21.02 -31.43 -0.01
N ASP A 255 20.47 -32.56 0.42
CA ASP A 255 19.09 -32.97 0.12
C ASP A 255 18.05 -32.08 0.81
N ASP A 256 16.83 -32.08 0.28
CA ASP A 256 15.74 -31.30 0.84
C ASP A 256 15.40 -31.75 2.26
N LEU A 257 14.92 -30.80 3.07
CA LEU A 257 14.74 -31.01 4.50
C LEU A 257 13.66 -32.06 4.83
N GLY A 258 12.66 -32.22 3.96
CA GLY A 258 11.54 -33.13 4.17
C GLY A 258 10.63 -32.76 5.35
N VAL A 259 10.68 -31.51 5.82
CA VAL A 259 9.84 -31.04 6.92
C VAL A 259 8.42 -30.82 6.42
N SER A 260 7.45 -31.51 7.02
CA SER A 260 6.03 -31.34 6.69
C SER A 260 5.49 -30.02 7.24
N VAL A 261 5.17 -29.08 6.35
CA VAL A 261 4.56 -27.78 6.67
C VAL A 261 3.11 -27.77 6.21
N PRO A 262 2.09 -27.61 7.05
CA PRO A 262 0.68 -27.48 6.65
C PRO A 262 0.31 -26.13 6.04
N ALA A 263 -0.75 -26.10 5.21
CA ALA A 263 -1.20 -24.88 4.52
C ALA A 263 -1.63 -23.76 5.49
N GLY A 264 -2.28 -24.10 6.60
CA GLY A 264 -2.68 -23.15 7.66
C GLY A 264 -1.55 -22.76 8.62
N GLN A 265 -0.32 -23.22 8.39
CA GLN A 265 0.83 -22.79 9.20
C GLN A 265 1.23 -21.35 8.82
N LEU A 266 1.71 -20.55 9.79
CA LEU A 266 2.33 -19.26 9.50
C LEU A 266 3.54 -19.41 8.58
N ALA A 267 3.58 -18.59 7.53
CA ALA A 267 4.71 -18.44 6.63
C ALA A 267 5.60 -17.27 7.05
N TYR A 268 4.98 -16.13 7.40
CA TYR A 268 5.71 -14.92 7.75
C TYR A 268 4.93 -14.00 8.70
N ILE A 269 5.68 -13.07 9.31
CA ILE A 269 5.15 -11.95 10.08
C ILE A 269 5.79 -10.66 9.56
N TYR A 270 4.95 -9.72 9.12
CA TYR A 270 5.40 -8.38 8.74
C TYR A 270 4.90 -7.35 9.74
N PHE A 271 5.82 -6.52 10.24
CA PHE A 271 5.46 -5.42 11.13
C PHE A 271 5.05 -4.18 10.35
N THR A 272 3.87 -3.66 10.65
CA THR A 272 3.36 -2.39 10.14
C THR A 272 3.24 -1.39 11.29
N SER A 273 3.21 -0.09 10.96
CA SER A 273 2.89 0.96 11.92
C SER A 273 1.51 0.72 12.53
N GLY A 274 1.35 0.97 13.83
CA GLY A 274 0.07 0.79 14.52
C GLY A 274 -0.57 2.08 15.01
N SER A 275 -1.90 2.15 15.03
CA SER A 275 -2.69 3.34 15.39
C SER A 275 -2.49 3.82 16.82
N THR A 276 -2.14 2.93 17.76
CA THR A 276 -1.77 3.31 19.14
C THR A 276 -0.31 3.74 19.26
N GLY A 277 0.37 3.95 18.13
CA GLY A 277 1.75 4.38 18.02
C GLY A 277 2.81 3.34 18.34
N GLU A 278 2.44 2.06 18.29
CA GLU A 278 3.39 0.95 18.41
C GLU A 278 3.18 -0.06 17.27
N PRO A 279 4.25 -0.62 16.69
CA PRO A 279 4.17 -1.55 15.57
C PRO A 279 3.37 -2.81 15.92
N LYS A 280 2.65 -3.32 14.92
CA LYS A 280 1.88 -4.57 14.98
C LYS A 280 2.38 -5.54 13.92
N GLY A 281 2.61 -6.79 14.28
CA GLY A 281 3.07 -7.82 13.35
C GLY A 281 1.91 -8.62 12.79
N ALA A 282 1.56 -8.43 11.51
CA ALA A 282 0.51 -9.19 10.84
C ALA A 282 0.99 -10.62 10.53
N MET A 283 0.23 -11.62 10.97
CA MET A 283 0.56 -13.04 10.83
C MET A 283 -0.11 -13.64 9.59
N CYS A 284 0.66 -14.05 8.59
CA CYS A 284 0.13 -14.63 7.35
C CYS A 284 0.47 -16.12 7.21
N GLU A 285 -0.48 -16.88 6.71
CA GLU A 285 -0.40 -18.34 6.56
C GLU A 285 0.11 -18.73 5.16
N HIS A 286 0.67 -19.93 5.04
CA HIS A 286 1.20 -20.45 3.77
C HIS A 286 0.15 -20.49 2.65
N ALA A 287 -1.12 -20.77 2.98
CA ALA A 287 -2.21 -20.81 1.99
C ALA A 287 -2.45 -19.43 1.36
N GLY A 288 -2.58 -18.37 2.17
CA GLY A 288 -2.76 -17.00 1.70
C GLY A 288 -1.56 -16.51 0.90
N PHE A 289 -0.35 -16.78 1.40
CA PHE A 289 0.89 -16.47 0.69
C PHE A 289 0.96 -17.14 -0.69
N LEU A 290 0.68 -18.44 -0.77
CA LEU A 290 0.71 -19.17 -2.03
C LEU A 290 -0.36 -18.65 -3.00
N ASN A 291 -1.57 -18.39 -2.53
CA ASN A 291 -2.65 -17.84 -3.33
C ASN A 291 -2.24 -16.52 -4.00
N HIS A 292 -1.68 -15.60 -3.21
CA HIS A 292 -1.16 -14.33 -3.70
C HIS A 292 -0.06 -14.53 -4.76
N VAL A 293 0.93 -15.37 -4.49
CA VAL A 293 2.03 -15.64 -5.44
C VAL A 293 1.50 -16.22 -6.76
N LEU A 294 0.52 -17.13 -6.72
CA LEU A 294 -0.08 -17.70 -7.93
C LEU A 294 -0.89 -16.67 -8.73
N ALA A 295 -1.60 -15.76 -8.04
CA ALA A 295 -2.27 -14.64 -8.70
C ALA A 295 -1.26 -13.72 -9.42
N LYS A 296 -0.18 -13.33 -8.74
CA LYS A 296 0.92 -12.55 -9.35
C LYS A 296 1.51 -13.24 -10.57
N ILE A 297 1.74 -14.55 -10.49
CA ILE A 297 2.27 -15.33 -11.63
C ILE A 297 1.32 -15.25 -12.83
N GLY A 298 0.02 -15.44 -12.62
CA GLY A 298 -0.99 -15.39 -13.68
C GLY A 298 -1.11 -13.99 -14.28
N ASP A 299 -1.42 -13.00 -13.46
CA ASP A 299 -1.86 -11.68 -13.91
C ASP A 299 -0.70 -10.87 -14.51
N LEU A 300 0.49 -10.95 -13.90
CA LEU A 300 1.70 -10.30 -14.40
C LEU A 300 2.37 -11.10 -15.54
N GLY A 301 1.93 -12.34 -15.77
CA GLY A 301 2.51 -13.24 -16.76
C GLY A 301 3.95 -13.61 -16.40
N ILE A 302 4.20 -14.12 -15.21
CA ILE A 302 5.52 -14.66 -14.85
C ILE A 302 5.62 -16.07 -15.41
N GLY A 303 6.78 -16.45 -15.93
CA GLY A 303 6.94 -17.75 -16.59
C GLY A 303 8.39 -18.18 -16.74
N ALA A 304 8.58 -19.37 -17.32
CA ALA A 304 9.90 -19.94 -17.54
C ALA A 304 10.79 -19.00 -18.35
N GLY A 305 12.04 -18.84 -17.92
CA GLY A 305 13.02 -17.95 -18.55
C GLY A 305 12.72 -16.45 -18.40
N ARG A 306 11.63 -16.06 -17.73
CA ARG A 306 11.33 -14.65 -17.43
C ARG A 306 12.04 -14.20 -16.16
N THR A 307 12.41 -12.93 -16.13
CA THR A 307 13.08 -12.27 -15.02
C THR A 307 12.11 -11.38 -14.25
N VAL A 308 12.03 -11.59 -12.93
CA VAL A 308 11.37 -10.67 -11.99
C VAL A 308 12.45 -9.87 -11.27
N ALA A 309 12.30 -8.55 -11.22
CA ALA A 309 13.17 -7.70 -10.43
C ALA A 309 12.71 -7.64 -8.97
N GLN A 310 13.61 -7.90 -8.04
CA GLN A 310 13.41 -7.69 -6.61
C GLN A 310 13.99 -6.32 -6.24
N THR A 311 13.10 -5.38 -5.95
CA THR A 311 13.38 -3.96 -5.71
C THR A 311 12.82 -3.46 -4.38
N ALA A 312 11.80 -4.13 -3.83
CA ALA A 312 11.13 -3.69 -2.62
C ALA A 312 11.99 -3.93 -1.37
N PRO A 313 11.94 -3.03 -0.37
CA PRO A 313 12.64 -3.23 0.91
C PRO A 313 12.16 -4.50 1.61
N GLN A 314 13.08 -5.17 2.30
CA GLN A 314 12.87 -6.49 2.91
C GLN A 314 11.74 -6.47 3.94
N CYS A 315 11.52 -5.34 4.62
CA CYS A 315 10.44 -5.16 5.59
C CYS A 315 9.05 -4.91 4.99
N PHE A 316 8.89 -5.01 3.68
CA PHE A 316 7.57 -5.04 3.01
C PHE A 316 7.26 -6.41 2.45
N ASP A 317 6.00 -6.81 2.57
CA ASP A 317 5.41 -8.00 1.97
C ASP A 317 5.61 -8.07 0.45
N ILE A 318 5.58 -6.92 -0.24
CA ILE A 318 5.93 -6.79 -1.66
C ILE A 318 7.27 -7.49 -1.99
N SER A 319 8.25 -7.40 -1.09
CA SER A 319 9.57 -7.98 -1.32
C SER A 319 9.54 -9.50 -1.46
N LEU A 320 8.62 -10.15 -0.75
CA LEU A 320 8.59 -11.60 -0.66
C LEU A 320 8.10 -12.23 -1.97
N TRP A 321 7.03 -11.74 -2.57
CA TRP A 321 6.56 -12.29 -3.84
C TRP A 321 7.54 -12.00 -4.99
N GLN A 322 8.15 -10.80 -5.01
CA GLN A 322 9.19 -10.46 -5.99
C GLN A 322 10.37 -11.42 -5.89
N LEU A 323 10.70 -11.83 -4.67
CA LEU A 323 11.83 -12.71 -4.37
C LEU A 323 11.60 -14.15 -4.87
N VAL A 324 10.38 -14.71 -4.68
CA VAL A 324 10.13 -16.15 -4.90
C VAL A 324 9.29 -16.50 -6.14
N SER A 325 8.47 -15.59 -6.67
CA SER A 325 7.45 -15.92 -7.68
C SER A 325 8.03 -16.55 -8.95
N ALA A 326 9.11 -15.97 -9.49
CA ALA A 326 9.79 -16.50 -10.67
C ALA A 326 10.31 -17.93 -10.45
N LEU A 327 10.77 -18.22 -9.23
CA LEU A 327 11.35 -19.50 -8.85
C LEU A 327 10.34 -20.65 -8.93
N LEU A 328 9.05 -20.37 -8.85
CA LEU A 328 8.01 -21.41 -8.86
C LEU A 328 7.67 -21.87 -10.28
N VAL A 329 8.07 -21.11 -11.29
CA VAL A 329 7.71 -21.33 -12.70
C VAL A 329 8.91 -21.42 -13.64
N GLY A 330 10.13 -21.59 -13.11
CA GLY A 330 11.34 -21.72 -13.91
C GLY A 330 11.87 -20.38 -14.46
N GLY A 331 11.43 -19.26 -13.89
CA GLY A 331 12.00 -17.95 -14.15
C GLY A 331 13.26 -17.70 -13.31
N ARG A 332 13.71 -16.45 -13.28
CA ARG A 332 14.83 -16.01 -12.44
C ARG A 332 14.50 -14.71 -11.70
N THR A 333 15.10 -14.54 -10.53
CA THR A 333 14.97 -13.32 -9.72
C THR A 333 16.25 -12.49 -9.87
N LEU A 334 16.12 -11.22 -10.26
CA LEU A 334 17.22 -10.25 -10.27
C LEU A 334 17.13 -9.38 -9.01
N LEU A 335 18.12 -9.47 -8.12
CA LEU A 335 18.17 -8.67 -6.91
C LEU A 335 18.86 -7.34 -7.20
N VAL A 336 18.15 -6.22 -7.03
CA VAL A 336 18.65 -4.88 -7.33
C VAL A 336 18.95 -4.15 -6.02
N GLY A 337 20.20 -3.81 -5.75
CA GLY A 337 20.59 -3.14 -4.49
C GLY A 337 20.00 -1.73 -4.33
N GLN A 338 19.84 -1.29 -3.07
CA GLN A 338 19.24 0.01 -2.74
C GLN A 338 19.96 1.20 -3.39
N GLU A 339 21.30 1.20 -3.42
CA GLU A 339 22.08 2.25 -4.06
C GLU A 339 21.79 2.36 -5.56
N THR A 340 21.52 1.23 -6.22
CA THR A 340 21.16 1.22 -7.64
C THR A 340 19.77 1.79 -7.85
N ILE A 341 18.81 1.51 -6.97
CA ILE A 341 17.45 2.09 -7.03
C ILE A 341 17.50 3.61 -6.85
N LEU A 342 18.34 4.12 -5.95
CA LEU A 342 18.47 5.58 -5.77
C LEU A 342 19.20 6.26 -6.94
N ASP A 343 19.93 5.52 -7.76
CA ASP A 343 20.56 5.99 -8.99
C ASP A 343 19.75 5.54 -10.23
N VAL A 344 18.68 6.29 -10.54
CA VAL A 344 17.68 5.94 -11.57
C VAL A 344 18.22 5.54 -12.96
N PRO A 345 19.25 6.17 -13.58
CA PRO A 345 19.75 5.68 -14.86
C PRO A 345 20.48 4.34 -14.70
N ARG A 346 21.21 4.15 -13.59
CA ARG A 346 21.84 2.86 -13.27
C ARG A 346 20.78 1.81 -13.00
N PHE A 347 19.68 2.18 -12.35
CA PHE A 347 18.51 1.33 -12.21
C PHE A 347 17.96 0.91 -13.58
N VAL A 348 17.64 1.85 -14.47
CA VAL A 348 17.16 1.55 -15.83
C VAL A 348 18.14 0.66 -16.59
N ASP A 349 19.44 0.99 -16.58
CA ASP A 349 20.48 0.16 -17.20
C ASP A 349 20.52 -1.25 -16.61
N THR A 350 20.29 -1.40 -15.30
CA THR A 350 20.23 -2.69 -14.61
C THR A 350 19.00 -3.50 -15.02
N ILE A 351 17.84 -2.85 -15.17
CA ILE A 351 16.60 -3.48 -15.66
C ILE A 351 16.80 -3.99 -17.10
N VAL A 352 17.42 -3.19 -17.96
CA VAL A 352 17.72 -3.57 -19.36
C VAL A 352 18.73 -4.71 -19.42
N ARG A 353 19.90 -4.58 -18.77
CA ARG A 353 20.95 -5.62 -18.77
C ARG A 353 20.48 -6.92 -18.12
N GLY A 354 19.67 -6.79 -17.08
CA GLY A 354 19.02 -7.91 -16.39
C GLY A 354 17.90 -8.58 -17.20
N ARG A 355 17.50 -7.99 -18.34
CA ARG A 355 16.41 -8.47 -19.20
C ARG A 355 15.14 -8.71 -18.37
N VAL A 356 14.78 -7.72 -17.57
CA VAL A 356 13.62 -7.76 -16.67
C VAL A 356 12.33 -7.81 -17.47
N ASN A 357 11.44 -8.76 -17.15
CA ASN A 357 10.14 -8.88 -17.78
C ASN A 357 9.01 -8.31 -16.92
N VAL A 358 9.16 -8.42 -15.59
CA VAL A 358 8.18 -7.95 -14.61
C VAL A 358 8.89 -7.11 -13.55
N LEU A 359 8.37 -5.90 -13.35
CA LEU A 359 8.82 -4.95 -12.33
C LEU A 359 7.62 -4.51 -11.50
N GLN A 360 7.75 -4.45 -10.18
CA GLN A 360 6.80 -3.72 -9.34
C GLN A 360 7.51 -2.66 -8.52
N ILE A 361 6.97 -1.46 -8.53
CA ILE A 361 7.48 -0.27 -7.82
C ILE A 361 6.30 0.58 -7.35
N VAL A 362 6.55 1.56 -6.49
CA VAL A 362 5.49 2.49 -6.05
C VAL A 362 5.23 3.57 -7.12
N PRO A 363 3.99 4.10 -7.26
CA PRO A 363 3.67 5.16 -8.22
C PRO A 363 4.63 6.35 -8.20
N SER A 364 5.01 6.83 -7.01
CA SER A 364 5.96 7.95 -6.86
C SER A 364 7.33 7.65 -7.47
N TYR A 365 7.82 6.41 -7.39
CA TYR A 365 9.09 6.01 -7.99
C TYR A 365 8.96 5.78 -9.51
N LEU A 366 7.82 5.25 -9.98
CA LEU A 366 7.52 5.14 -11.41
C LEU A 366 7.59 6.52 -12.09
N GLU A 367 7.07 7.56 -11.45
CA GLU A 367 7.14 8.93 -11.96
C GLU A 367 8.59 9.41 -12.17
N VAL A 368 9.51 9.02 -11.28
CA VAL A 368 10.95 9.37 -11.42
C VAL A 368 11.61 8.59 -12.53
N VAL A 369 11.32 7.28 -12.64
CA VAL A 369 11.82 6.44 -13.73
C VAL A 369 11.32 6.98 -15.07
N LEU A 370 10.05 7.36 -15.16
CA LEU A 370 9.46 7.90 -16.38
C LEU A 370 10.08 9.25 -16.77
N ALA A 371 10.33 10.13 -15.81
CA ALA A 371 11.04 11.38 -16.07
C ALA A 371 12.46 11.14 -16.63
N GLU A 372 13.17 10.11 -16.14
CA GLU A 372 14.46 9.73 -16.73
C GLU A 372 14.31 9.21 -18.16
N LEU A 373 13.33 8.35 -18.43
CA LEU A 373 13.10 7.78 -19.77
C LEU A 373 12.68 8.86 -20.78
N GLU A 374 11.90 9.86 -20.37
CA GLU A 374 11.52 11.01 -21.20
C GLU A 374 12.74 11.86 -21.59
N GLN A 375 13.68 12.09 -20.67
CA GLN A 375 14.89 12.87 -20.95
C GLN A 375 15.96 12.07 -21.71
N ARG A 376 16.12 10.79 -21.37
CA ARG A 376 17.13 9.90 -21.93
C ARG A 376 16.47 8.58 -22.34
N PRO A 377 15.81 8.55 -23.51
CA PRO A 377 15.11 7.35 -23.98
C PRO A 377 15.99 6.10 -23.94
N ARG A 378 15.42 5.01 -23.43
CA ARG A 378 16.00 3.67 -23.41
C ARG A 378 14.93 2.72 -23.88
N GLU A 379 15.30 1.80 -24.76
CA GLU A 379 14.40 0.70 -25.11
C GLU A 379 14.33 -0.26 -23.92
N LEU A 380 13.11 -0.74 -23.62
CA LEU A 380 12.83 -1.74 -22.60
C LEU A 380 12.39 -3.07 -23.26
N PRO A 381 13.21 -3.70 -24.12
CA PRO A 381 12.76 -4.71 -25.10
C PRO A 381 12.21 -6.00 -24.47
N ASP A 382 12.68 -6.34 -23.27
CA ASP A 382 12.23 -7.53 -22.53
C ASP A 382 11.11 -7.22 -21.53
N LEU A 383 10.90 -5.95 -21.15
CA LEU A 383 9.87 -5.58 -20.17
C LEU A 383 8.48 -5.79 -20.77
N ARG A 384 7.59 -6.41 -19.98
CA ARG A 384 6.23 -6.80 -20.42
C ARG A 384 5.15 -6.27 -19.50
N CYS A 385 5.49 -6.08 -18.23
CA CYS A 385 4.57 -5.65 -17.20
C CYS A 385 5.29 -4.80 -16.16
N VAL A 386 4.72 -3.63 -15.88
CA VAL A 386 5.01 -2.86 -14.67
C VAL A 386 3.79 -2.94 -13.78
N SER A 387 3.98 -3.30 -12.51
CA SER A 387 2.93 -3.19 -11.50
C SER A 387 3.25 -2.03 -10.57
N VAL A 388 2.22 -1.33 -10.13
CA VAL A 388 2.30 -0.32 -9.08
C VAL A 388 1.41 -0.71 -7.92
N THR A 389 1.90 -0.52 -6.69
CA THR A 389 1.14 -0.75 -5.45
C THR A 389 1.64 0.19 -4.36
N GLY A 390 1.00 0.19 -3.20
CA GLY A 390 1.44 0.94 -2.04
C GLY A 390 1.07 2.43 -2.06
N GLU A 391 0.57 3.00 -3.16
CA GLU A 391 0.02 4.37 -3.23
C GLU A 391 -1.14 4.40 -4.24
N ALA A 392 -2.04 5.38 -4.11
CA ALA A 392 -3.01 5.62 -5.17
C ALA A 392 -2.30 6.13 -6.42
N VAL A 393 -2.47 5.46 -7.55
CA VAL A 393 -1.92 5.89 -8.83
C VAL A 393 -2.81 6.96 -9.45
N LYS A 394 -2.18 8.02 -9.98
CA LYS A 394 -2.87 9.12 -10.66
C LYS A 394 -3.10 8.79 -12.13
N LYS A 395 -4.23 9.20 -12.70
CA LYS A 395 -4.56 8.97 -14.12
C LYS A 395 -3.54 9.59 -15.05
N GLU A 396 -3.00 10.76 -14.70
CA GLU A 396 -1.98 11.45 -15.49
C GLU A 396 -0.68 10.64 -15.58
N LEU A 397 -0.30 9.93 -14.51
CA LEU A 397 0.87 9.05 -14.53
C LEU A 397 0.64 7.83 -15.44
N VAL A 398 -0.57 7.27 -15.43
CA VAL A 398 -0.96 6.17 -16.33
C VAL A 398 -0.93 6.63 -17.79
N GLN A 399 -1.46 7.82 -18.08
CA GLN A 399 -1.41 8.41 -19.43
C GLN A 399 0.03 8.57 -19.91
N ARG A 400 0.88 9.23 -19.13
CA ARG A 400 2.30 9.41 -19.49
C ARG A 400 3.01 8.08 -19.70
N TRP A 401 2.70 7.05 -18.90
CA TRP A 401 3.27 5.72 -19.07
C TRP A 401 2.91 5.12 -20.42
N PHE A 402 1.63 5.11 -20.81
CA PHE A 402 1.21 4.55 -22.10
C PHE A 402 1.62 5.41 -23.30
N ASP A 403 1.83 6.71 -23.13
CA ASP A 403 2.40 7.57 -24.17
C ASP A 403 3.87 7.21 -24.45
N ALA A 404 4.64 6.89 -23.40
CA ALA A 404 6.05 6.51 -23.51
C ALA A 404 6.24 5.03 -23.90
N GLU A 405 5.45 4.12 -23.32
CA GLU A 405 5.62 2.67 -23.40
C GLU A 405 4.30 1.93 -23.71
N PRO A 406 3.66 2.19 -24.87
CA PRO A 406 2.33 1.64 -25.21
C PRO A 406 2.28 0.11 -25.30
N GLY A 407 3.44 -0.55 -25.46
CA GLY A 407 3.54 -2.01 -25.53
C GLY A 407 3.69 -2.72 -24.18
N ILE A 408 3.79 -1.97 -23.07
CA ILE A 408 4.08 -2.51 -21.74
C ILE A 408 2.85 -2.32 -20.83
N ARG A 409 2.26 -3.43 -20.39
CA ARG A 409 1.09 -3.42 -19.50
C ARG A 409 1.43 -2.74 -18.18
N LEU A 410 0.47 -1.98 -17.65
CA LEU A 410 0.54 -1.40 -16.31
C LEU A 410 -0.50 -2.07 -15.42
N VAL A 411 -0.11 -2.50 -14.21
CA VAL A 411 -1.03 -3.16 -13.26
C VAL A 411 -1.14 -2.33 -12.00
N ASN A 412 -2.30 -1.74 -11.75
CA ASN A 412 -2.59 -1.10 -10.46
C ASN A 412 -3.02 -2.19 -9.48
N ALA A 413 -2.15 -2.49 -8.52
CA ALA A 413 -2.37 -3.52 -7.52
C ALA A 413 -2.69 -2.87 -6.16
N TYR A 414 -3.54 -3.55 -5.39
CA TYR A 414 -3.96 -3.09 -4.08
C TYR A 414 -4.12 -4.27 -3.15
N GLY A 415 -3.69 -4.07 -1.90
CA GLY A 415 -3.96 -4.94 -0.78
C GLY A 415 -3.27 -4.44 0.47
N LEU A 416 -3.30 -5.26 1.52
CA LEU A 416 -2.77 -4.95 2.83
C LEU A 416 -1.96 -6.13 3.35
N THR A 417 -1.02 -5.84 4.25
CA THR A 417 -0.21 -6.87 4.90
C THR A 417 -1.06 -7.89 5.66
N GLU A 418 -2.17 -7.46 6.24
CA GLU A 418 -3.13 -8.32 6.92
C GLU A 418 -3.90 -9.28 6.00
N THR A 419 -3.83 -9.06 4.68
CA THR A 419 -4.50 -9.86 3.63
C THR A 419 -3.50 -10.55 2.70
N SER A 420 -2.32 -10.91 3.20
CA SER A 420 -1.29 -11.60 2.43
C SER A 420 -0.84 -10.84 1.17
N ASP A 421 -0.64 -9.52 1.30
CA ASP A 421 -0.23 -8.57 0.24
C ASP A 421 -1.42 -8.18 -0.69
N ASP A 422 -1.23 -8.16 -2.01
CA ASP A 422 -2.21 -7.64 -2.96
C ASP A 422 -3.47 -8.56 -3.08
N THR A 423 -4.65 -7.96 -3.00
CA THR A 423 -5.99 -8.58 -3.08
C THR A 423 -6.74 -8.24 -4.35
N ASN A 424 -6.37 -7.17 -5.06
CA ASN A 424 -6.97 -6.74 -6.32
C ASN A 424 -5.89 -6.38 -7.35
N HIS A 425 -6.18 -6.63 -8.63
CA HIS A 425 -5.32 -6.26 -9.76
C HIS A 425 -6.13 -5.65 -10.90
N GLU A 426 -5.95 -4.35 -11.16
CA GLU A 426 -6.38 -3.74 -12.41
C GLU A 426 -5.27 -3.86 -13.45
N VAL A 427 -5.43 -4.80 -14.39
CA VAL A 427 -4.48 -5.03 -15.48
C VAL A 427 -4.86 -4.15 -16.67
N MET A 428 -4.04 -3.13 -16.94
CA MET A 428 -4.28 -2.13 -17.97
C MET A 428 -3.37 -2.35 -19.19
N ASP A 429 -3.97 -2.28 -20.37
CA ASP A 429 -3.30 -2.15 -21.67
C ASP A 429 -3.53 -0.77 -22.31
N ARG A 430 -4.37 0.05 -21.69
CA ARG A 430 -4.69 1.43 -22.05
C ARG A 430 -5.05 2.23 -20.80
N VAL A 431 -5.16 3.54 -20.96
CA VAL A 431 -5.65 4.43 -19.90
C VAL A 431 -7.12 4.12 -19.60
N PRO A 432 -7.52 3.97 -18.32
CA PRO A 432 -8.92 3.81 -17.92
C PRO A 432 -9.76 5.03 -18.30
N ASP A 433 -11.05 4.79 -18.55
CA ASP A 433 -11.98 5.85 -18.94
C ASP A 433 -12.37 6.69 -17.71
N GLU A 434 -12.37 6.07 -16.52
CA GLU A 434 -12.68 6.66 -15.22
C GLU A 434 -11.69 7.75 -14.81
N GLU A 435 -12.16 8.73 -14.04
CA GLU A 435 -11.31 9.81 -13.53
C GLU A 435 -10.26 9.30 -12.53
N ARG A 436 -10.66 8.37 -11.65
CA ARG A 436 -9.76 7.67 -10.75
C ARG A 436 -9.42 6.31 -11.35
N VAL A 437 -8.15 5.94 -11.25
CA VAL A 437 -7.72 4.60 -11.68
C VAL A 437 -8.32 3.56 -10.73
N PRO A 438 -9.12 2.61 -11.22
CA PRO A 438 -9.72 1.60 -10.37
C PRO A 438 -8.66 0.66 -9.79
N LEU A 439 -9.01 -0.01 -8.70
CA LEU A 439 -8.20 -1.08 -8.10
C LEU A 439 -8.38 -2.42 -8.82
N GLY A 440 -9.41 -2.52 -9.66
CA GLY A 440 -9.73 -3.71 -10.44
C GLY A 440 -10.51 -4.76 -9.65
N PRO A 441 -10.77 -5.93 -10.27
CA PRO A 441 -11.46 -7.04 -9.61
C PRO A 441 -10.56 -7.70 -8.54
N PRO A 442 -11.17 -8.43 -7.57
CA PRO A 442 -10.39 -9.23 -6.63
C PRO A 442 -9.64 -10.36 -7.33
N ILE A 443 -8.46 -10.71 -6.82
CA ILE A 443 -7.69 -11.87 -7.28
C ILE A 443 -8.37 -13.18 -6.90
N ALA A 444 -7.95 -14.29 -7.50
CA ALA A 444 -8.52 -15.60 -7.23
C ALA A 444 -8.60 -15.92 -5.72
N ASN A 445 -9.70 -16.57 -5.32
CA ASN A 445 -10.01 -16.98 -3.93
C ASN A 445 -10.10 -15.84 -2.90
N VAL A 446 -10.18 -14.59 -3.34
CA VAL A 446 -10.36 -13.42 -2.47
C VAL A 446 -11.77 -12.89 -2.61
N ARG A 447 -12.40 -12.62 -1.47
CA ARG A 447 -13.69 -11.94 -1.41
C ARG A 447 -13.49 -10.53 -0.87
N VAL A 448 -14.18 -9.59 -1.49
CA VAL A 448 -14.17 -8.18 -1.09
C VAL A 448 -15.61 -7.75 -0.91
N TYR A 449 -15.91 -7.12 0.22
CA TYR A 449 -17.22 -6.51 0.44
C TYR A 449 -17.03 -5.02 0.70
N VAL A 450 -17.98 -4.21 0.23
CA VAL A 450 -18.08 -2.79 0.59
C VAL A 450 -19.28 -2.67 1.52
N VAL A 451 -19.04 -2.38 2.80
CA VAL A 451 -20.02 -2.55 3.87
C VAL A 451 -20.22 -1.28 4.71
N ASP A 452 -21.33 -1.24 5.43
CA ASP A 452 -21.58 -0.26 6.48
C ASP A 452 -20.94 -0.67 7.84
N GLU A 453 -21.27 0.06 8.90
CA GLU A 453 -20.71 -0.15 10.24
C GLU A 453 -21.10 -1.50 10.86
N ASP A 454 -22.23 -2.07 10.43
CA ASP A 454 -22.80 -3.34 10.88
C ASP A 454 -22.37 -4.53 9.98
N LEU A 455 -21.41 -4.31 9.08
CA LEU A 455 -20.90 -5.28 8.09
C LEU A 455 -21.94 -5.73 7.06
N VAL A 456 -22.94 -4.90 6.80
CA VAL A 456 -23.93 -5.14 5.74
C VAL A 456 -23.45 -4.51 4.43
N PRO A 457 -23.41 -5.26 3.30
CA PRO A 457 -23.09 -4.69 2.00
C PRO A 457 -23.96 -3.49 1.67
N VAL A 458 -23.32 -2.40 1.25
CA VAL A 458 -24.01 -1.17 0.85
C VAL A 458 -24.59 -1.31 -0.56
N PRO A 459 -25.57 -0.47 -0.94
CA PRO A 459 -26.05 -0.39 -2.32
C PRO A 459 -24.92 -0.26 -3.35
N LEU A 460 -25.05 -0.90 -4.52
CA LEU A 460 -24.06 -0.73 -5.59
C LEU A 460 -23.83 0.74 -5.94
N GLY A 461 -22.55 1.15 -6.03
CA GLY A 461 -22.12 2.52 -6.27
C GLY A 461 -22.06 3.42 -5.04
N ALA A 462 -22.60 2.99 -3.90
CA ALA A 462 -22.49 3.73 -2.64
C ALA A 462 -21.10 3.54 -1.99
N PRO A 463 -20.59 4.57 -1.30
CA PRO A 463 -19.35 4.45 -0.54
C PRO A 463 -19.55 3.63 0.75
N GLY A 464 -18.58 2.79 1.09
CA GLY A 464 -18.54 2.04 2.35
C GLY A 464 -17.13 1.60 2.74
N GLU A 465 -16.98 0.91 3.87
CA GLU A 465 -15.72 0.31 4.31
C GLU A 465 -15.40 -0.90 3.41
N ILE A 466 -14.17 -0.98 2.91
CA ILE A 466 -13.67 -2.15 2.18
C ILE A 466 -13.24 -3.21 3.21
N VAL A 467 -13.84 -4.38 3.16
CA VAL A 467 -13.47 -5.53 4.01
C VAL A 467 -13.14 -6.75 3.16
N PHE A 468 -12.29 -7.63 3.69
CA PHE A 468 -11.77 -8.78 2.96
C PHE A 468 -12.13 -10.08 3.64
N SER A 469 -12.39 -11.11 2.85
CA SER A 469 -12.62 -12.48 3.30
C SER A 469 -11.94 -13.49 2.36
N GLY A 470 -11.89 -14.74 2.80
CA GLY A 470 -11.25 -15.85 2.10
C GLY A 470 -9.79 -16.10 2.52
N VAL A 471 -9.06 -16.83 1.67
CA VAL A 471 -7.74 -17.39 1.99
C VAL A 471 -6.66 -16.35 2.23
N CYS A 472 -6.87 -15.12 1.76
CA CYS A 472 -5.91 -14.02 1.91
C CYS A 472 -5.82 -13.51 3.37
N VAL A 473 -6.90 -13.62 4.15
CA VAL A 473 -6.99 -13.03 5.49
C VAL A 473 -6.06 -13.74 6.46
N GLY A 474 -5.13 -12.98 7.03
CA GLY A 474 -4.17 -13.45 8.03
C GLY A 474 -4.81 -13.88 9.34
N ARG A 475 -3.99 -14.49 10.21
CA ARG A 475 -4.45 -15.03 11.50
C ARG A 475 -4.75 -13.95 12.54
N GLY A 476 -4.20 -12.76 12.38
CA GLY A 476 -4.28 -11.66 13.33
C GLY A 476 -2.95 -10.96 13.53
N TYR A 477 -2.81 -10.24 14.65
CA TYR A 477 -1.55 -9.60 15.04
C TYR A 477 -0.82 -10.41 16.12
N VAL A 478 0.49 -10.60 15.93
CA VAL A 478 1.34 -11.38 16.85
C VAL A 478 1.32 -10.77 18.24
N ASN A 479 0.99 -11.59 19.24
CA ASN A 479 0.93 -11.21 20.66
C ASN A 479 0.07 -9.96 20.96
N ASP A 480 -0.97 -9.68 20.15
CA ASP A 480 -1.86 -8.52 20.30
C ASP A 480 -3.33 -8.93 20.07
N PRO A 481 -3.97 -9.59 21.05
CA PRO A 481 -5.35 -10.08 20.92
C PRO A 481 -6.38 -8.96 20.83
N GLU A 482 -6.14 -7.81 21.47
CA GLU A 482 -7.06 -6.67 21.49
C GLU A 482 -7.18 -6.05 20.10
N ARG A 483 -6.04 -5.73 19.44
CA ARG A 483 -6.09 -5.22 18.05
C ARG A 483 -6.56 -6.29 17.08
N THR A 484 -6.28 -7.56 17.35
CA THR A 484 -6.77 -8.67 16.51
C THR A 484 -8.29 -8.70 16.53
N LYS A 485 -8.92 -8.68 17.71
CA LYS A 485 -10.38 -8.66 17.84
C LYS A 485 -11.04 -7.43 17.22
N ALA A 486 -10.34 -6.29 17.23
CA ALA A 486 -10.86 -5.05 16.64
C ALA A 486 -10.86 -5.05 15.10
N ALA A 487 -9.91 -5.75 14.46
CA ALA A 487 -9.73 -5.72 13.00
C ALA A 487 -10.08 -7.03 12.29
N PHE A 488 -10.04 -8.16 12.99
CA PHE A 488 -10.32 -9.49 12.45
C PHE A 488 -11.58 -10.05 13.14
N GLY A 489 -12.48 -10.63 12.34
CA GLY A 489 -13.71 -11.26 12.80
C GLY A 489 -14.05 -12.47 11.96
N ASP A 490 -15.24 -13.02 12.18
CA ASP A 490 -15.81 -14.07 11.34
C ASP A 490 -16.56 -13.44 10.16
N ASP A 491 -16.48 -14.04 8.97
CA ASP A 491 -17.30 -13.61 7.84
C ASP A 491 -18.78 -14.02 8.08
N PRO A 492 -19.71 -13.05 8.21
CA PRO A 492 -21.13 -13.35 8.46
C PRO A 492 -21.80 -14.06 7.28
N TYR A 493 -21.21 -14.03 6.08
CA TYR A 493 -21.72 -14.62 4.85
C TYR A 493 -21.03 -15.94 4.48
N ARG A 494 -19.93 -16.29 5.16
CA ARG A 494 -19.13 -17.50 4.92
C ARG A 494 -18.70 -18.14 6.25
N PRO A 495 -19.54 -18.99 6.86
CA PRO A 495 -19.21 -19.65 8.11
C PRO A 495 -17.87 -20.40 8.05
N GLY A 496 -16.96 -20.08 8.98
CA GLY A 496 -15.63 -20.67 9.07
C GLY A 496 -14.54 -19.89 8.34
N GLU A 497 -14.88 -18.84 7.60
CA GLU A 497 -13.90 -17.90 7.03
C GLU A 497 -13.68 -16.68 7.94
N ARG A 498 -12.48 -16.11 7.87
CA ARG A 498 -12.10 -14.89 8.58
C ARG A 498 -12.42 -13.68 7.73
N LEU A 499 -12.87 -12.62 8.38
CA LEU A 499 -13.06 -11.29 7.80
C LEU A 499 -11.97 -10.34 8.36
N TYR A 500 -11.44 -9.46 7.51
CA TYR A 500 -10.55 -8.37 7.91
C TYR A 500 -11.13 -7.00 7.54
N ARG A 501 -11.17 -6.09 8.53
CA ARG A 501 -11.56 -4.68 8.39
C ARG A 501 -10.35 -3.83 8.03
N SER A 502 -10.32 -3.27 6.83
CA SER A 502 -9.14 -2.56 6.32
C SER A 502 -9.03 -1.11 6.82
N GLY A 503 -10.15 -0.49 7.19
CA GLY A 503 -10.28 0.96 7.41
C GLY A 503 -10.20 1.80 6.13
N ASP A 504 -10.01 1.19 4.96
CA ASP A 504 -10.13 1.84 3.65
C ASP A 504 -11.61 2.00 3.27
N HIS A 505 -11.92 3.05 2.50
CA HIS A 505 -13.25 3.29 1.95
C HIS A 505 -13.20 3.25 0.43
N GLY A 506 -14.24 2.70 -0.16
CA GLY A 506 -14.37 2.53 -1.59
C GLY A 506 -15.82 2.34 -2.03
N ARG A 507 -16.01 2.05 -3.31
CA ARG A 507 -17.29 1.67 -3.89
C ARG A 507 -17.10 0.77 -5.10
N TRP A 508 -18.14 0.03 -5.44
CA TRP A 508 -18.20 -0.73 -6.69
C TRP A 508 -18.56 0.16 -7.87
N LEU A 509 -17.82 0.04 -8.96
CA LEU A 509 -18.15 0.61 -10.25
C LEU A 509 -19.12 -0.30 -11.02
N PRO A 510 -19.84 0.22 -12.04
CA PRO A 510 -20.81 -0.57 -12.82
C PRO A 510 -20.22 -1.80 -13.51
N ASP A 511 -18.92 -1.81 -13.80
CA ASP A 511 -18.21 -2.92 -14.42
C ASP A 511 -17.66 -3.95 -13.41
N GLY A 512 -18.02 -3.82 -12.13
CA GLY A 512 -17.59 -4.73 -11.07
C GLY A 512 -16.17 -4.45 -10.55
N LYS A 513 -15.54 -3.34 -10.94
CA LYS A 513 -14.25 -2.93 -10.38
C LYS A 513 -14.41 -2.13 -9.11
N LEU A 514 -13.41 -2.23 -8.23
CA LEU A 514 -13.37 -1.46 -6.99
C LEU A 514 -12.71 -0.10 -7.21
N GLU A 515 -13.35 0.98 -6.76
CA GLU A 515 -12.76 2.32 -6.73
C GLU A 515 -12.37 2.69 -5.29
N PHE A 516 -11.14 3.17 -5.10
CA PHE A 516 -10.65 3.65 -3.80
C PHE A 516 -11.02 5.11 -3.56
N LEU A 517 -11.66 5.39 -2.42
CA LEU A 517 -12.12 6.72 -2.05
C LEU A 517 -11.22 7.39 -1.00
N GLY A 518 -10.51 6.62 -0.18
CA GLY A 518 -9.61 7.12 0.85
C GLY A 518 -9.66 6.29 2.13
N ARG A 519 -9.14 6.86 3.23
CA ARG A 519 -9.25 6.29 4.58
C ARG A 519 -10.06 7.22 5.47
N ARG A 520 -10.82 6.65 6.42
CA ARG A 520 -11.49 7.42 7.48
C ARG A 520 -10.58 7.72 8.67
N ASP A 521 -9.54 6.92 8.88
CA ASP A 521 -8.59 7.09 9.99
C ASP A 521 -7.41 8.02 9.61
N SER A 522 -6.49 8.22 10.55
CA SER A 522 -5.30 9.06 10.37
C SER A 522 -4.10 8.35 9.73
N GLN A 523 -4.28 7.16 9.16
CA GLN A 523 -3.20 6.49 8.46
C GLN A 523 -2.90 7.19 7.14
N VAL A 524 -1.62 7.29 6.83
CA VAL A 524 -1.13 7.92 5.59
C VAL A 524 -0.14 7.00 4.90
N LYS A 525 -0.06 7.10 3.58
CA LYS A 525 0.98 6.44 2.79
C LYS A 525 2.03 7.48 2.40
N ILE A 526 3.25 7.33 2.91
CA ILE A 526 4.37 8.23 2.66
C ILE A 526 5.39 7.46 1.82
N ARG A 527 5.51 7.75 0.51
CA ARG A 527 6.49 7.11 -0.39
C ARG A 527 6.34 5.59 -0.43
N GLY A 528 5.10 5.10 -0.41
CA GLY A 528 4.75 3.69 -0.29
C GLY A 528 4.80 3.08 1.11
N PHE A 529 5.32 3.79 2.12
CA PHE A 529 5.34 3.33 3.50
C PHE A 529 4.00 3.63 4.17
N ARG A 530 3.36 2.61 4.75
CA ARG A 530 2.22 2.81 5.66
C ARG A 530 2.75 3.43 6.96
N VAL A 531 2.28 4.62 7.28
CA VAL A 531 2.68 5.39 8.46
C VAL A 531 1.46 5.75 9.28
N GLU A 532 1.55 5.47 10.57
CA GLU A 532 0.56 5.89 11.57
C GLU A 532 1.05 7.16 12.24
N ILE A 533 0.32 8.25 12.05
CA ILE A 533 0.65 9.55 12.64
C ILE A 533 0.78 9.46 14.17
N GLY A 534 -0.04 8.63 14.81
CA GLY A 534 0.02 8.37 16.25
C GLY A 534 1.34 7.76 16.72
N GLU A 535 2.07 7.01 15.88
CA GLU A 535 3.40 6.46 16.20
C GLU A 535 4.46 7.55 16.36
N ILE A 536 4.37 8.55 15.49
CA ILE A 536 5.26 9.71 15.54
C ILE A 536 4.87 10.61 16.72
N GLU A 537 3.58 10.86 16.90
CA GLU A 537 3.05 11.65 18.03
C GLU A 537 3.48 11.03 19.38
N ASN A 538 3.35 9.71 19.56
CA ASN A 538 3.79 9.04 20.78
C ASN A 538 5.31 9.06 20.98
N ALA A 539 6.10 8.99 19.90
CA ALA A 539 7.54 9.15 19.99
C ALA A 539 7.93 10.58 20.39
N LEU A 540 7.21 11.60 19.92
CA LEU A 540 7.41 13.00 20.33
C LEU A 540 7.22 13.18 21.84
N LEU A 541 6.21 12.55 22.42
CA LEU A 541 5.95 12.62 23.87
C LEU A 541 7.07 12.00 24.74
N ARG A 542 7.95 11.18 24.14
CA ARG A 542 9.12 10.60 24.83
C ARG A 542 10.36 11.51 24.77
N VAL A 543 10.31 12.62 24.03
CA VAL A 543 11.40 13.60 23.96
C VAL A 543 11.37 14.47 25.22
N PRO A 544 12.45 14.51 26.03
CA PRO A 544 12.49 15.36 27.22
C PRO A 544 12.19 16.82 26.89
N GLY A 545 11.25 17.42 27.62
CA GLY A 545 10.80 18.81 27.40
C GLY A 545 9.56 18.95 26.53
N VAL A 546 9.20 17.94 25.73
CA VAL A 546 7.93 17.92 24.98
C VAL A 546 6.80 17.44 25.90
N ARG A 547 5.76 18.25 26.04
CA ARG A 547 4.53 17.94 26.80
C ARG A 547 3.44 17.38 25.89
N ASP A 548 3.20 18.02 24.75
CA ASP A 548 2.22 17.59 23.74
C ASP A 548 2.85 17.66 22.35
N GLY A 549 2.49 16.71 21.48
CA GLY A 549 2.96 16.63 20.11
C GLY A 549 1.83 16.26 19.14
N ALA A 550 1.77 16.92 17.99
CA ALA A 550 0.84 16.60 16.91
C ALA A 550 1.58 16.57 15.57
N VAL A 551 1.22 15.66 14.68
CA VAL A 551 1.87 15.54 13.37
C VAL A 551 0.81 15.62 12.27
N VAL A 552 1.12 16.38 11.23
CA VAL A 552 0.28 16.50 10.03
C VAL A 552 1.10 16.16 8.79
N VAL A 553 0.41 15.77 7.72
CA VAL A 553 1.01 15.57 6.41
C VAL A 553 0.59 16.73 5.52
N VAL A 554 1.58 17.42 4.96
CA VAL A 554 1.37 18.48 3.97
C VAL A 554 1.71 17.99 2.56
N ARG A 555 1.65 18.89 1.57
CA ARG A 555 1.91 18.56 0.16
C ARG A 555 3.26 17.84 -0.01
N GLY A 556 3.30 16.90 -0.95
CA GLY A 556 4.50 16.08 -1.22
C GLY A 556 4.74 14.94 -0.22
N ALA A 557 3.74 14.57 0.59
CA ALA A 557 3.84 13.54 1.62
C ALA A 557 4.94 13.87 2.66
N GLN A 558 5.03 15.15 3.05
CA GLN A 558 5.96 15.63 4.07
C GLN A 558 5.31 15.61 5.45
N LEU A 559 6.01 15.07 6.44
CA LEU A 559 5.62 15.07 7.84
C LEU A 559 6.08 16.36 8.52
N VAL A 560 5.15 17.11 9.11
CA VAL A 560 5.38 18.31 9.91
C VAL A 560 4.91 18.05 11.34
N ALA A 561 5.81 18.24 12.31
CA ALA A 561 5.50 18.08 13.73
C ALA A 561 5.29 19.44 14.42
N PHE A 562 4.28 19.50 15.28
CA PHE A 562 4.04 20.60 16.21
C PHE A 562 4.23 20.11 17.64
N CYS A 563 5.13 20.76 18.38
CA CYS A 563 5.46 20.40 19.75
C CYS A 563 5.13 21.55 20.72
N THR A 564 4.76 21.21 21.94
CA THR A 564 4.60 22.18 23.04
C THR A 564 5.31 21.67 24.29
N GLY A 565 5.59 22.55 25.23
CA GLY A 565 6.30 22.24 26.48
C GLY A 565 6.57 23.51 27.29
N ALA A 566 7.29 23.37 28.40
CA ALA A 566 7.62 24.51 29.26
C ALA A 566 8.62 25.47 28.59
N GLU A 567 9.60 24.93 27.87
CA GLU A 567 10.65 25.67 27.16
C GLU A 567 10.87 25.04 25.77
N PRO A 568 11.15 25.83 24.73
CA PRO A 568 11.41 25.32 23.39
C PRO A 568 12.58 24.34 23.34
N VAL A 569 12.31 23.13 22.84
CA VAL A 569 13.35 22.16 22.45
C VAL A 569 13.72 22.43 20.99
N GLY A 570 15.02 22.46 20.68
CA GLY A 570 15.49 22.69 19.31
C GLY A 570 15.00 21.61 18.34
N ALA A 571 14.61 22.00 17.12
CA ALA A 571 14.09 21.07 16.10
C ALA A 571 15.06 19.91 15.81
N ASP A 572 16.36 20.20 15.74
CA ASP A 572 17.41 19.19 15.53
C ASP A 572 17.48 18.18 16.67
N GLU A 573 17.32 18.63 17.91
CA GLU A 573 17.31 17.76 19.08
C GLU A 573 16.09 16.83 19.06
N VAL A 574 14.91 17.35 18.75
CA VAL A 574 13.69 16.55 18.57
C VAL A 574 13.89 15.50 17.48
N ARG A 575 14.37 15.89 16.28
CA ARG A 575 14.60 14.95 15.17
C ARG A 575 15.62 13.87 15.54
N ASN A 576 16.72 14.23 16.20
CA ASN A 576 17.73 13.28 16.64
C ASN A 576 17.17 12.25 17.65
N LYS A 577 16.30 12.68 18.56
CA LYS A 577 15.64 11.78 19.51
C LYS A 577 14.63 10.85 18.83
N LEU A 578 13.86 11.36 17.87
CA LEU A 578 12.94 10.54 17.07
C LEU A 578 13.70 9.48 16.25
N ALA A 579 14.78 9.88 15.58
CA ALA A 579 15.60 8.99 14.75
C ALA A 579 16.24 7.82 15.52
N ALA A 580 16.35 7.92 16.85
CA ALA A 580 16.84 6.82 17.68
C ALA A 580 15.83 5.68 17.84
N SER A 581 14.54 5.92 17.58
CA SER A 581 13.46 4.95 17.84
C SER A 581 12.53 4.69 16.66
N LEU A 582 12.46 5.63 15.71
CA LEU A 582 11.64 5.56 14.51
C LEU A 582 12.50 5.27 13.26
N PRO A 583 11.95 4.55 12.27
CA PRO A 583 12.53 4.51 10.94
C PRO A 583 12.66 5.90 10.32
N SER A 584 13.66 6.12 9.47
CA SER A 584 13.97 7.43 8.88
C SER A 584 12.81 8.08 8.12
N TYR A 585 11.96 7.27 7.47
CA TYR A 585 10.78 7.77 6.74
C TYR A 585 9.63 8.24 7.65
N MET A 586 9.67 7.93 8.96
CA MET A 586 8.70 8.40 9.95
C MET A 586 9.18 9.65 10.71
N VAL A 587 10.44 10.07 10.56
CA VAL A 587 10.97 11.24 11.26
C VAL A 587 10.53 12.51 10.52
N PRO A 588 9.77 13.43 11.17
CA PRO A 588 9.35 14.69 10.56
C PRO A 588 10.54 15.53 10.12
N ALA A 589 10.46 16.06 8.90
CA ALA A 589 11.50 16.95 8.37
C ALA A 589 11.48 18.31 9.08
N VAL A 590 10.27 18.79 9.41
CA VAL A 590 10.04 20.09 10.03
C VAL A 590 9.41 19.90 11.41
N VAL A 591 9.91 20.64 12.40
CA VAL A 591 9.39 20.66 13.77
C VAL A 591 9.15 22.11 14.19
N HIS A 592 7.90 22.44 14.49
CA HIS A 592 7.50 23.76 14.97
C HIS A 592 7.16 23.71 16.45
N TRP A 593 7.73 24.62 17.22
CA TRP A 593 7.36 24.81 18.61
C TRP A 593 6.16 25.75 18.73
N ARG A 594 5.21 25.42 19.61
CA ARG A 594 4.06 26.28 19.92
C ARG A 594 3.85 26.36 21.43
N GLU A 595 3.26 27.47 21.87
CA GLU A 595 2.80 27.60 23.25
C GLU A 595 1.63 26.64 23.54
N THR A 596 0.73 26.49 22.57
CA THR A 596 -0.43 25.58 22.64
C THR A 596 -0.72 24.96 21.26
N LEU A 597 -1.28 23.74 21.28
CA LEU A 597 -1.86 23.12 20.09
C LEU A 597 -3.30 23.61 19.92
N PRO A 598 -3.74 23.92 18.69
CA PRO A 598 -5.13 24.24 18.43
C PRO A 598 -5.99 23.00 18.68
N LEU A 599 -7.12 23.20 19.36
CA LEU A 599 -8.08 22.16 19.69
C LEU A 599 -9.43 22.49 19.04
N THR A 600 -10.15 21.45 18.62
CA THR A 600 -11.54 21.53 18.18
C THR A 600 -12.45 21.91 19.35
N ALA A 601 -13.71 22.27 19.05
CA ALA A 601 -14.72 22.55 20.08
C ALA A 601 -14.93 21.39 21.09
N ASN A 602 -14.56 20.16 20.70
CA ASN A 602 -14.64 18.97 21.53
C ASN A 602 -13.33 18.66 22.28
N GLY A 603 -12.36 19.59 22.31
CA GLY A 603 -11.10 19.44 23.04
C GLY A 603 -10.08 18.48 22.42
N LYS A 604 -10.34 17.94 21.22
CA LYS A 604 -9.37 17.13 20.45
C LYS A 604 -8.46 18.02 19.62
N THR A 605 -7.22 17.61 19.35
CA THR A 605 -6.30 18.31 18.44
C THR A 605 -6.96 18.63 17.10
N ASP A 606 -6.98 19.91 16.72
CA ASP A 606 -7.54 20.39 15.47
C ASP A 606 -6.52 20.23 14.33
N ARG A 607 -6.52 19.04 13.73
CA ARG A 607 -5.62 18.70 12.62
C ARG A 607 -5.88 19.53 11.37
N LYS A 608 -7.11 20.01 11.14
CA LYS A 608 -7.41 20.85 9.98
C LYS A 608 -6.73 22.21 10.14
N THR A 609 -6.87 22.81 11.31
CA THR A 609 -6.16 24.05 11.65
C THR A 609 -4.66 23.84 11.67
N LEU A 610 -4.15 22.74 12.21
CA LEU A 610 -2.70 22.42 12.15
C LEU A 610 -2.19 22.21 10.73
N THR A 611 -2.99 21.62 9.84
CA THR A 611 -2.61 21.43 8.42
C THR A 611 -2.56 22.77 7.72
N ALA A 612 -3.59 23.61 7.88
CA ALA A 612 -3.58 24.98 7.34
C ALA A 612 -2.42 25.80 7.91
N LEU A 613 -2.14 25.69 9.22
CA LEU A 613 -0.98 26.31 9.85
C LEU A 613 0.33 25.74 9.31
N ALA A 614 0.43 24.44 9.02
CA ALA A 614 1.61 23.86 8.41
C ALA A 614 1.77 24.32 6.95
N GLU A 615 0.68 24.61 6.24
CA GLU A 615 0.66 25.22 4.90
C GLU A 615 0.91 26.75 4.93
N GLU A 616 0.69 27.41 6.07
CA GLU A 616 0.99 28.83 6.32
C GLU A 616 2.39 29.06 6.88
N LEU A 617 2.85 28.16 7.76
CA LEU A 617 4.21 28.05 8.27
C LEU A 617 5.10 27.30 7.28
N ASP A 618 4.50 26.77 6.21
CA ASP A 618 5.20 26.32 5.03
C ASP A 618 6.16 27.44 4.64
N PRO A 619 7.46 27.16 4.54
CA PRO A 619 8.43 28.18 4.20
C PRO A 619 8.10 28.91 2.88
N ASP A 620 7.17 28.39 2.08
CA ASP A 620 6.47 29.07 0.97
C ASP A 620 5.80 30.41 1.29
N GLN A 621 5.43 30.71 2.55
CA GLN A 621 4.84 32.00 2.94
C GLN A 621 5.77 32.88 3.79
N THR A 622 6.87 32.33 4.30
CA THR A 622 7.95 33.13 4.90
C THR A 622 8.84 33.65 3.79
N GLY A 623 9.09 34.96 3.74
CA GLY A 623 9.83 35.59 2.64
C GLY A 623 11.12 34.85 2.27
N VAL A 624 11.49 34.89 0.98
CA VAL A 624 12.71 34.26 0.46
C VAL A 624 13.94 34.62 1.28
N SER A 625 14.72 33.61 1.69
CA SER A 625 16.00 33.72 2.40
C SER A 625 17.11 34.29 1.47
N GLY A 626 16.91 35.52 0.99
CA GLY A 626 17.68 36.15 -0.09
C GLY A 626 17.29 35.63 -1.48
N ALA A 627 17.18 36.50 -2.48
CA ALA A 627 16.86 36.06 -3.84
C ALA A 627 18.06 35.33 -4.48
N PRO A 628 17.82 34.36 -5.39
CA PRO A 628 18.87 33.78 -6.23
C PRO A 628 19.62 34.85 -7.05
N ASP A 629 20.91 35.02 -6.78
CA ASP A 629 21.72 36.13 -7.29
C ASP A 629 22.51 35.76 -8.55
N THR A 630 23.02 34.52 -8.65
CA THR A 630 23.77 34.06 -9.83
C THR A 630 22.88 33.39 -10.89
N PRO A 631 23.31 33.31 -12.17
CA PRO A 631 22.58 32.54 -13.18
C PRO A 631 22.37 31.07 -12.78
N THR A 632 23.36 30.46 -12.13
CA THR A 632 23.32 29.08 -11.65
C THR A 632 22.34 28.93 -10.50
N GLU A 633 22.32 29.88 -9.55
CA GLU A 633 21.32 29.91 -8.46
C GLU A 633 19.89 30.04 -9.02
N ARG A 634 19.66 30.92 -10.02
CA ARG A 634 18.34 31.04 -10.66
C ARG A 634 17.91 29.77 -11.38
N ARG A 635 18.84 29.08 -12.07
CA ARG A 635 18.56 27.78 -12.70
C ARG A 635 18.24 26.71 -11.65
N MET A 636 18.99 26.68 -10.55
CA MET A 636 18.77 25.77 -9.42
C MET A 636 17.39 26.02 -8.79
N ALA A 637 17.03 27.28 -8.54
CA ALA A 637 15.73 27.66 -7.99
C ALA A 637 14.57 27.25 -8.91
N ALA A 638 14.71 27.43 -10.23
CA ALA A 638 13.70 26.97 -11.19
C ALA A 638 13.54 25.44 -11.16
N ALA A 639 14.63 24.69 -11.04
CA ALA A 639 14.56 23.23 -10.94
C ALA A 639 13.95 22.76 -9.61
N TRP A 640 14.26 23.43 -8.50
CA TRP A 640 13.60 23.17 -7.20
C TRP A 640 12.11 23.44 -7.29
N ALA A 641 11.71 24.54 -7.93
CA ALA A 641 10.31 24.93 -8.11
C ALA A 641 9.50 23.84 -8.80
N GLU A 642 10.01 23.33 -9.91
CA GLU A 642 9.40 22.24 -10.66
C GLU A 642 9.28 20.95 -9.83
N VAL A 643 10.38 20.57 -9.15
CA VAL A 643 10.48 19.31 -8.42
C VAL A 643 9.64 19.29 -7.14
N LEU A 644 9.58 20.42 -6.44
CA LEU A 644 8.86 20.56 -5.17
C LEU A 644 7.42 21.04 -5.36
N GLY A 645 7.05 21.52 -6.55
CA GLY A 645 5.74 22.10 -6.83
C GLY A 645 5.54 23.46 -6.15
N ILE A 646 6.62 24.19 -5.93
CA ILE A 646 6.68 25.48 -5.23
C ILE A 646 6.98 26.59 -6.24
N PRO A 647 6.33 27.77 -6.20
CA PRO A 647 6.68 28.90 -7.06
C PRO A 647 8.16 29.33 -6.94
N ALA A 648 8.86 29.54 -8.05
CA ALA A 648 10.30 29.84 -8.05
C ALA A 648 10.66 31.14 -7.33
N ASP A 649 9.75 32.11 -7.26
CA ASP A 649 9.90 33.37 -6.52
C ASP A 649 9.80 33.19 -5.00
N ARG A 650 9.42 32.00 -4.53
CA ARG A 650 9.41 31.60 -3.12
C ARG A 650 10.66 30.83 -2.70
N ILE A 651 11.58 30.58 -3.63
CA ILE A 651 12.81 29.82 -3.37
C ILE A 651 13.98 30.79 -3.26
N GLY A 652 14.49 30.92 -2.04
CA GLY A 652 15.60 31.75 -1.65
C GLY A 652 16.94 31.03 -1.76
N ARG A 653 18.00 31.81 -1.91
CA ARG A 653 19.36 31.28 -2.10
C ARG A 653 19.91 30.56 -0.87
N LEU A 654 19.45 30.93 0.33
CA LEU A 654 19.86 30.28 1.58
C LEU A 654 18.88 29.19 2.04
N ASP A 655 17.91 28.84 1.22
CA ASP A 655 16.95 27.80 1.58
C ASP A 655 17.60 26.42 1.58
N HIS A 656 17.20 25.61 2.55
CA HIS A 656 17.60 24.23 2.70
C HIS A 656 16.58 23.30 2.02
N PHE A 657 17.06 22.41 1.14
CA PHE A 657 16.22 21.59 0.25
C PHE A 657 15.19 20.76 1.01
N PHE A 658 15.62 20.10 2.09
CA PHE A 658 14.74 19.22 2.88
C PHE A 658 13.75 19.99 3.75
N ASP A 659 14.07 21.24 4.09
CA ASP A 659 13.18 22.11 4.86
C ASP A 659 12.03 22.60 3.98
N ARG A 660 12.30 22.78 2.68
CA ARG A 660 11.33 23.08 1.62
C ARG A 660 10.54 21.86 1.11
N GLY A 661 10.47 20.78 1.87
CA GLY A 661 9.75 19.56 1.45
C GLY A 661 10.54 18.62 0.54
N GLY A 662 11.84 18.89 0.35
CA GLY A 662 12.76 17.98 -0.30
C GLY A 662 12.84 16.61 0.39
N THR A 663 13.07 15.59 -0.41
CA THR A 663 13.13 14.18 -0.03
C THR A 663 14.25 13.51 -0.81
N SER A 664 14.65 12.28 -0.46
CA SER A 664 15.62 11.55 -1.31
C SER A 664 15.10 11.35 -2.73
N LEU A 665 13.80 11.10 -2.91
CA LEU A 665 13.19 10.91 -4.22
C LEU A 665 13.14 12.21 -5.03
N SER A 666 12.75 13.31 -4.40
CA SER A 666 12.76 14.62 -5.06
C SER A 666 14.18 15.15 -5.28
N ALA A 667 15.17 14.79 -4.45
CA ALA A 667 16.58 15.07 -4.73
C ALA A 667 17.06 14.32 -5.98
N VAL A 668 16.58 13.09 -6.20
CA VAL A 668 16.84 12.36 -7.46
C VAL A 668 16.13 13.02 -8.64
N LYS A 669 14.84 13.42 -8.49
CA LYS A 669 14.13 14.22 -9.52
C LYS A 669 14.90 15.51 -9.85
N LEU A 670 15.44 16.19 -8.85
CA LEU A 670 16.25 17.39 -9.01
C LEU A 670 17.54 17.13 -9.78
N ALA A 671 18.24 16.04 -9.47
CA ALA A 671 19.41 15.63 -10.24
C ALA A 671 19.05 15.39 -11.72
N ILE A 672 17.92 14.76 -12.01
CA ILE A 672 17.41 14.55 -13.37
C ILE A 672 17.08 15.90 -14.04
N ALA A 673 16.32 16.78 -13.39
CA ALA A 673 15.97 18.12 -13.92
C ALA A 673 17.20 18.99 -14.24
N LEU A 674 18.32 18.77 -13.55
CA LEU A 674 19.59 19.48 -13.77
C LEU A 674 20.57 18.71 -14.67
N ASP A 675 20.09 17.77 -15.49
CA ASP A 675 20.89 16.93 -16.39
C ASP A 675 22.09 16.28 -15.66
N ARG A 676 21.86 15.87 -14.41
CA ARG A 676 22.81 15.14 -13.56
C ARG A 676 24.09 15.90 -13.25
N ALA A 677 24.05 17.23 -13.35
CA ALA A 677 25.15 18.07 -12.91
C ALA A 677 25.42 17.95 -11.40
N ILE A 678 24.43 17.44 -10.64
CA ILE A 678 24.50 17.07 -9.22
C ILE A 678 24.06 15.62 -9.00
N THR A 679 24.41 15.08 -7.83
CA THR A 679 23.97 13.76 -7.35
C THR A 679 23.10 13.88 -6.08
N LEU A 680 22.37 12.82 -5.71
CA LEU A 680 21.71 12.75 -4.39
C LEU A 680 22.68 13.06 -3.24
N LYS A 681 23.90 12.53 -3.33
CA LYS A 681 24.95 12.77 -2.34
C LYS A 681 25.32 14.25 -2.24
N ASP A 682 25.39 14.94 -3.38
CA ASP A 682 25.65 16.38 -3.42
C ASP A 682 24.53 17.15 -2.68
N VAL A 683 23.25 16.84 -2.96
CA VAL A 683 22.10 17.47 -2.27
C VAL A 683 22.10 17.19 -0.77
N THR A 684 22.42 15.96 -0.35
CA THR A 684 22.48 15.63 1.08
C THR A 684 23.64 16.33 1.81
N ARG A 685 24.76 16.58 1.12
CA ARG A 685 25.96 17.20 1.71
C ARG A 685 25.88 18.72 1.69
N LEU A 686 25.33 19.30 0.62
CA LEU A 686 25.18 20.73 0.39
C LEU A 686 23.69 21.01 0.12
N PRO A 687 22.84 20.90 1.15
CA PRO A 687 21.39 21.04 0.98
C PRO A 687 20.93 22.48 0.79
N VAL A 688 21.81 23.47 0.99
CA VAL A 688 21.49 24.89 0.78
C VAL A 688 21.65 25.25 -0.70
N LEU A 689 20.68 25.96 -1.27
CA LEU A 689 20.62 26.27 -2.70
C LEU A 689 21.92 26.92 -3.22
N ALA A 690 22.40 27.98 -2.55
CA ALA A 690 23.61 28.69 -2.93
C ALA A 690 24.86 27.79 -2.87
N ASP A 691 24.98 26.92 -1.86
CA ASP A 691 26.10 26.00 -1.72
C ASP A 691 26.10 24.94 -2.83
N LEU A 692 24.91 24.42 -3.15
CA LEU A 692 24.73 23.45 -4.24
C LEU A 692 24.97 24.08 -5.62
N ALA A 693 24.54 25.33 -5.82
CA ALA A 693 24.85 26.09 -7.02
C ALA A 693 26.36 26.39 -7.13
N GLY A 694 27.02 26.73 -6.02
CA GLY A 694 28.46 26.93 -5.97
C GLY A 694 29.26 25.68 -6.33
N LEU A 695 28.76 24.49 -6.01
CA LEU A 695 29.35 23.22 -6.46
C LEU A 695 29.32 23.09 -8.00
N LEU A 696 28.25 23.53 -8.65
CA LEU A 696 28.13 23.52 -10.11
C LEU A 696 29.08 24.52 -10.74
N ASP A 697 29.15 25.73 -10.18
CA ASP A 697 30.04 26.79 -10.65
C ASP A 697 31.53 26.38 -10.53
N ALA A 698 31.89 25.54 -9.56
CA ALA A 698 33.25 25.03 -9.39
C ALA A 698 33.61 23.82 -10.29
N ARG A 699 32.62 23.18 -10.93
CA ARG A 699 32.81 22.05 -11.87
C ARG A 699 32.97 22.51 -13.32
N HIS A 700 32.64 23.77 -13.61
CA HIS A 700 32.86 24.46 -14.88
C HIS A 700 34.06 25.41 -14.78
#